data_AF-A0A518K5J6-F1
#
_entry.id   AF-A0A518K5J6-F1
#
_cell.length_a   1.000
_cell.length_b   1.000
_cell.length_c   1.000
_cell.angle_alpha   90.00
_cell.angle_beta   90.00
_cell.angle_gamma   90.00
#
_symmetry.space_group_name_H-M   'P 1'
#
loop_
_entity.id
_entity.type
_entity.pdbx_description
1 polymer ?
#
loop_
_entity_poly.entity_id
_entity_poly.type
_entity_poly.pdbx_seq_one_letter_code
_entity_poly.pdbx_strand_id
1 'polypeptide(L)'
;MDKRQDEVVWLSIDEPPRKKRRVGVYVLGALAVLVGVGASGAMLVKIAAIIAEKNRPAVVLAPRSSDEVFAESYRVFSDFDGANAPPSDDEYAEIQSVIEKIAECSANDDDAGFVKLVDSKRLHRLVELHGGYFGIDPIDKPAARRQAVGVSVEPFWCSPTIVGVETPAGDPDTRTVYIVSTYPDDEEQFECRLLLGRVGSTWKLYDWQRLDLGLTNTQFIAAWIQTVLASNQDQFGPWLTAVREADEAIAANGDGDLAGRRLKEAEQVVPSGELRDYCLLLTGYRWQSAGRWEDALRCFKAVQAPDRFPGAYFGIHNCIKEDAREEALNHARAYATLIGPSASACRIQAELLARLNRKEESLVMWREVLRSTPADTTALLKTLIGLADDKKEQVLPLLRRCDDPAVVAAETAASLGYQDYNGLRVLADYLQESAPDTDGYHNARGALHYMDGRYADAMASYLSAIKTSEGQSAYVWSYLDAAASAGEIAGAIEVLPDPESAFEEFFYAYDDGQIAVSTEELHDVVAKRFEAKPEDAEVALRMSEVLGEGGRTDEAEELIRKTLQKLDGKDLDEDSEYLRESLSNDLVRLLYRTGRWEQAYPGTEPNDDALDSLVRLAASERRLDVLKSLNDRAQAADAGDASLAALAGEIALIEGRPGEAARHFKRAADSVEDQYGWIYRHSQLNACLKAGEWRAYYESADDPAEAFDRLSYELIDRKEWDSLQQLWALHESQSEAAPAILLSKSRSAWARKDYHEYLRHSSEIILNKPHDLAAYEFDAVENQRLIALLQIHEHGAAKQFADSREDEALLAIVYAATGNVASAQRSARKVAIANPSLTRLYQHDLMGPRFLSAEYESLHDEFPVSLPYGASQTVAVLYAAQPRAITSPDIREAIDQLEERPQSTVRSVAAHAVGIEQVATLAVGDATVWVVTRSSRPNEGFRVNDGSPPWATLVDAPPSWVAVGVSAWTNGGREGGEVVARQLAARLFSGHEGAVRLKPPGGYLMSVVYRNQADLLSAWGKAGELEDSVDDRVELKYFDESDIAAERVFVDGLFAAFRTLKSSPGQRLQVAVEVPGVEGFGAHWLEVEKAERSYGALEFSGPLLSESPLLPVLREGTPIRTGSHSVVAWRWANDAKAITWRQP
;
A
#
# COMPACT_ATOMS: atom_id res chain seq x y z
N MET A 1 -17.78 17.13 -32.78
CA MET A 1 -18.59 17.06 -34.02
C MET A 1 -20.04 16.86 -33.62
N ASP A 2 -20.95 17.62 -34.26
CA ASP A 2 -22.43 17.52 -34.25
C ASP A 2 -23.18 17.66 -32.91
N LYS A 3 -24.45 18.09 -32.81
CA LYS A 3 -25.30 19.13 -33.44
C LYS A 3 -26.70 18.96 -32.79
N ARG A 4 -27.32 20.08 -32.36
CA ARG A 4 -28.80 20.30 -32.21
C ARG A 4 -29.50 19.52 -31.07
N GLN A 5 -30.62 19.96 -30.46
CA GLN A 5 -31.67 20.90 -30.86
C GLN A 5 -32.55 21.35 -29.66
N ASP A 6 -33.15 22.54 -29.79
CA ASP A 6 -34.10 23.18 -28.88
C ASP A 6 -35.46 22.46 -28.76
N GLU A 7 -36.09 22.50 -27.57
CA GLU A 7 -37.56 22.53 -27.42
C GLU A 7 -37.99 23.54 -26.33
N VAL A 8 -38.79 24.53 -26.76
CA VAL A 8 -39.45 25.56 -25.95
C VAL A 8 -40.93 25.24 -25.92
N VAL A 9 -41.52 25.06 -24.74
CA VAL A 9 -42.97 24.90 -24.55
C VAL A 9 -43.57 26.19 -23.98
N TRP A 10 -44.50 26.78 -24.73
CA TRP A 10 -45.38 27.88 -24.30
C TRP A 10 -46.73 27.33 -23.84
N LEU A 11 -47.27 27.84 -22.72
CA LEU A 11 -48.69 27.69 -22.36
C LEU A 11 -49.31 29.06 -22.05
N SER A 12 -50.32 29.42 -22.84
CA SER A 12 -51.19 30.58 -22.67
C SER A 12 -52.32 30.29 -21.68
N ILE A 13 -52.81 31.33 -21.00
CA ILE A 13 -54.11 31.30 -20.33
C ILE A 13 -54.89 32.56 -20.73
N ASP A 14 -56.03 32.32 -21.40
CA ASP A 14 -57.03 33.29 -21.84
C ASP A 14 -57.93 33.77 -20.69
N GLU A 15 -58.33 35.05 -20.75
CA GLU A 15 -59.42 35.64 -19.96
C GLU A 15 -60.80 35.10 -20.38
N PRO A 16 -61.79 35.10 -19.46
CA PRO A 16 -63.19 35.21 -19.88
C PRO A 16 -63.96 36.38 -19.22
N PRO A 17 -65.09 36.81 -19.82
CA PRO A 17 -65.59 38.17 -19.71
C PRO A 17 -66.71 38.37 -18.67
N ARG A 18 -66.87 39.63 -18.26
CA ARG A 18 -67.99 40.16 -17.44
C ARG A 18 -69.29 40.32 -18.27
N LYS A 19 -70.45 39.94 -17.71
CA LYS A 19 -71.58 40.86 -17.38
C LYS A 19 -72.88 40.21 -16.82
N LYS A 20 -73.51 40.99 -15.92
CA LYS A 20 -74.95 41.21 -15.60
C LYS A 20 -75.68 40.42 -14.47
N ARG A 21 -75.86 41.15 -13.36
CA ARG A 21 -77.09 41.48 -12.59
C ARG A 21 -78.08 40.39 -12.09
N ARG A 22 -78.13 40.33 -10.74
CA ARG A 22 -79.27 40.60 -9.79
C ARG A 22 -80.22 39.47 -9.29
N VAL A 23 -80.27 39.44 -7.95
CA VAL A 23 -81.38 39.15 -6.98
C VAL A 23 -81.44 37.76 -6.33
N GLY A 24 -81.33 37.76 -4.99
CA GLY A 24 -81.60 36.62 -4.11
C GLY A 24 -81.20 36.83 -2.64
N VAL A 25 -81.48 38.01 -2.06
CA VAL A 25 -81.39 38.31 -0.60
C VAL A 25 -82.69 37.78 0.03
N TYR A 26 -82.73 37.07 1.18
CA TYR A 26 -83.17 37.64 2.48
C TYR A 26 -83.27 36.63 3.65
N VAL A 27 -82.44 35.57 3.72
CA VAL A 27 -82.41 34.70 4.94
C VAL A 27 -81.05 34.65 5.63
N LEU A 28 -79.94 34.99 4.94
CA LEU A 28 -78.58 34.96 5.51
C LEU A 28 -78.18 36.19 6.35
N GLY A 29 -79.01 37.25 6.38
CA GLY A 29 -78.65 38.54 6.97
C GLY A 29 -78.65 38.60 8.50
N ALA A 30 -79.37 37.72 9.20
CA ALA A 30 -79.43 37.77 10.66
C ALA A 30 -78.33 36.94 11.34
N LEU A 31 -77.84 35.86 10.71
CA LEU A 31 -76.74 35.05 11.23
C LEU A 31 -75.36 35.73 11.00
N ALA A 32 -75.23 36.49 9.90
CA ALA A 32 -73.98 37.17 9.53
C ALA A 32 -73.60 38.33 10.46
N VAL A 33 -74.54 38.92 11.20
CA VAL A 33 -74.25 40.06 12.09
C VAL A 33 -73.75 39.58 13.46
N LEU A 34 -74.24 38.46 14.00
CA LEU A 34 -73.74 37.89 15.26
C LEU A 34 -72.39 37.16 15.06
N VAL A 35 -72.23 36.43 13.95
CA VAL A 35 -70.92 35.89 13.55
C VAL A 35 -69.97 37.03 13.15
N GLY A 36 -70.46 38.10 12.54
CA GLY A 36 -69.66 39.26 12.15
C GLY A 36 -69.05 40.01 13.33
N VAL A 37 -69.77 40.19 14.44
CA VAL A 37 -69.22 40.88 15.63
C VAL A 37 -68.28 39.97 16.43
N GLY A 38 -68.57 38.67 16.54
CA GLY A 38 -67.67 37.70 17.17
C GLY A 38 -66.39 37.42 16.36
N ALA A 39 -66.54 37.26 15.04
CA ALA A 39 -65.40 37.08 14.12
C ALA A 39 -64.61 38.36 13.95
N SER A 40 -65.23 39.55 13.93
CA SER A 40 -64.48 40.81 13.92
C SER A 40 -63.78 41.06 15.25
N GLY A 41 -64.36 40.66 16.39
CA GLY A 41 -63.69 40.70 17.69
C GLY A 41 -62.51 39.73 17.78
N ALA A 42 -62.70 38.47 17.38
CA ALA A 42 -61.63 37.47 17.32
C ALA A 42 -60.57 37.79 16.26
N MET A 43 -60.96 38.40 15.14
CA MET A 43 -60.06 38.88 14.09
C MET A 43 -59.34 40.14 14.52
N LEU A 44 -59.97 41.06 15.26
CA LEU A 44 -59.29 42.22 15.85
C LEU A 44 -58.38 41.81 17.00
N VAL A 45 -58.72 40.80 17.79
CA VAL A 45 -57.83 40.21 18.81
C VAL A 45 -56.69 39.44 18.14
N LYS A 46 -56.93 38.68 17.07
CA LYS A 46 -55.87 38.06 16.26
C LYS A 46 -55.02 39.09 15.54
N ILE A 47 -55.60 40.16 14.99
CA ILE A 47 -54.86 41.25 14.35
C ILE A 47 -54.09 42.04 15.40
N ALA A 48 -54.66 42.32 16.57
CA ALA A 48 -53.96 42.98 17.67
C ALA A 48 -52.86 42.09 18.26
N ALA A 49 -53.07 40.77 18.36
CA ALA A 49 -52.06 39.80 18.74
C ALA A 49 -50.96 39.72 17.67
N ILE A 50 -51.30 39.61 16.38
CA ILE A 50 -50.36 39.63 15.24
C ILE A 50 -49.62 40.97 15.17
N ILE A 51 -50.26 42.10 15.47
CA ILE A 51 -49.63 43.42 15.50
C ILE A 51 -48.73 43.54 16.73
N ALA A 52 -49.17 43.09 17.91
CA ALA A 52 -48.37 43.09 19.13
C ALA A 52 -47.17 42.14 19.00
N GLU A 53 -47.34 41.02 18.33
CA GLU A 53 -46.29 40.02 18.03
C GLU A 53 -45.35 40.52 16.94
N LYS A 54 -45.87 41.14 15.85
CA LYS A 54 -45.05 41.82 14.84
C LYS A 54 -44.29 43.04 15.38
N ASN A 55 -44.79 43.64 16.47
CA ASN A 55 -44.21 44.80 17.12
C ASN A 55 -43.44 44.46 18.40
N ARG A 56 -43.31 43.18 18.79
CA ARG A 56 -42.34 42.81 19.82
C ARG A 56 -40.96 43.20 19.26
N PRO A 57 -40.20 44.08 19.95
CA PRO A 57 -38.86 44.40 19.50
C PRO A 57 -38.09 43.09 19.45
N ALA A 58 -37.51 42.78 18.29
CA ALA A 58 -36.67 41.61 18.16
C ALA A 58 -35.51 41.79 19.14
N VAL A 59 -35.52 41.02 20.23
CA VAL A 59 -34.43 41.03 21.18
C VAL A 59 -33.24 40.43 20.46
N VAL A 60 -32.18 41.22 20.40
CA VAL A 60 -30.90 40.82 19.82
C VAL A 60 -29.92 40.82 20.98
N LEU A 61 -29.31 39.67 21.21
CA LEU A 61 -28.28 39.54 22.24
C LEU A 61 -27.16 40.53 21.94
N ALA A 62 -26.65 41.17 22.99
CA ALA A 62 -25.49 42.02 22.83
C ALA A 62 -24.32 41.20 22.26
N PRO A 63 -23.47 41.78 21.38
CA PRO A 63 -22.23 41.16 20.97
C PRO A 63 -21.43 40.70 22.19
N ARG A 64 -21.08 39.42 22.23
CA ARG A 64 -20.24 38.85 23.28
C ARG A 64 -18.78 38.93 22.86
N SER A 65 -17.88 39.00 23.83
CA SER A 65 -16.45 38.91 23.52
C SER A 65 -16.11 37.51 23.03
N SER A 66 -15.03 37.38 22.24
CA SER A 66 -14.52 36.08 21.81
C SER A 66 -14.23 35.17 23.00
N ASP A 67 -13.64 35.69 24.09
CA ASP A 67 -13.35 34.94 25.32
C ASP A 67 -14.60 34.32 25.95
N GLU A 68 -15.73 35.04 25.99
CA GLU A 68 -16.99 34.52 26.52
C GLU A 68 -17.57 33.40 25.63
N VAL A 69 -17.43 33.54 24.32
CA VAL A 69 -17.90 32.55 23.35
C VAL A 69 -17.06 31.28 23.44
N PHE A 70 -15.74 31.41 23.50
CA PHE A 70 -14.83 30.26 23.60
C PHE A 70 -14.92 29.56 24.95
N ALA A 71 -15.08 30.29 26.06
CA ALA A 71 -15.34 29.66 27.35
C ALA A 71 -16.68 28.89 27.38
N GLU A 72 -17.71 29.41 26.72
CA GLU A 72 -18.98 28.70 26.56
C GLU A 72 -18.82 27.47 25.66
N SER A 73 -18.16 27.62 24.51
CA SER A 73 -17.90 26.53 23.57
C SER A 73 -17.12 25.40 24.24
N TYR A 74 -16.00 25.75 24.90
CA TYR A 74 -15.19 24.79 25.65
C TYR A 74 -16.02 24.02 26.66
N ARG A 75 -16.88 24.70 27.43
CA ARG A 75 -17.78 24.04 28.39
C ARG A 75 -18.78 23.12 27.69
N VAL A 76 -19.43 23.58 26.61
CA VAL A 76 -20.44 22.78 25.88
C VAL A 76 -19.83 21.50 25.31
N PHE A 77 -18.67 21.59 24.62
CA PHE A 77 -17.97 20.42 24.11
C PHE A 77 -17.35 19.56 25.22
N SER A 78 -16.95 20.15 26.36
CA SER A 78 -16.42 19.41 27.51
C SER A 78 -17.51 18.68 28.32
N ASP A 79 -18.74 19.16 28.35
CA ASP A 79 -19.85 18.59 29.12
C ASP A 79 -20.83 17.82 28.22
N PHE A 80 -20.35 17.14 27.18
CA PHE A 80 -21.20 16.40 26.21
C PHE A 80 -22.24 15.49 26.89
N ASP A 81 -21.81 14.72 27.89
CA ASP A 81 -22.69 13.83 28.67
C ASP A 81 -23.51 14.56 29.77
N GLY A 82 -23.08 15.77 30.13
CA GLY A 82 -23.54 16.52 31.31
C GLY A 82 -24.51 17.66 31.00
N ALA A 83 -25.05 17.72 29.78
CA ALA A 83 -25.82 18.86 29.28
C ALA A 83 -26.67 19.52 30.36
N ASN A 84 -26.40 20.83 30.57
CA ASN A 84 -27.29 21.75 31.27
C ASN A 84 -28.74 21.40 30.94
N ALA A 85 -29.60 21.27 31.97
CA ALA A 85 -30.98 20.81 31.88
C ALA A 85 -31.55 21.01 30.46
N PRO A 86 -31.61 19.93 29.64
CA PRO A 86 -31.87 20.07 28.23
C PRO A 86 -33.17 20.86 28.03
N PRO A 87 -33.30 21.63 26.93
CA PRO A 87 -34.62 22.14 26.55
C PRO A 87 -35.62 20.98 26.63
N SER A 88 -36.87 21.26 27.01
CA SER A 88 -37.88 20.21 27.06
C SER A 88 -37.86 19.40 25.77
N ASP A 89 -38.11 18.09 25.80
CA ASP A 89 -38.04 17.21 24.63
C ASP A 89 -38.76 17.80 23.40
N ASP A 90 -39.91 18.44 23.60
CA ASP A 90 -40.68 19.14 22.56
C ASP A 90 -39.87 20.28 21.90
N GLU A 91 -39.20 21.09 22.70
CA GLU A 91 -38.38 22.20 22.22
C GLU A 91 -37.11 21.68 21.51
N TYR A 92 -36.48 20.63 22.03
CA TYR A 92 -35.35 19.99 21.36
C TYR A 92 -35.76 19.47 19.98
N ALA A 93 -36.91 18.80 19.88
CA ALA A 93 -37.46 18.33 18.60
C ALA A 93 -37.78 19.49 17.64
N GLU A 94 -38.29 20.63 18.13
CA GLU A 94 -38.49 21.83 17.31
C GLU A 94 -37.17 22.39 16.76
N ILE A 95 -36.11 22.43 17.58
CA ILE A 95 -34.77 22.89 17.16
C ILE A 95 -34.17 21.91 16.15
N GLN A 96 -34.20 20.62 16.44
CA GLN A 96 -33.74 19.55 15.55
C GLN A 96 -34.41 19.65 14.17
N SER A 97 -35.72 19.90 14.12
CA SER A 97 -36.44 20.08 12.85
C SER A 97 -35.97 21.30 12.04
N VAL A 98 -35.44 22.35 12.69
CA VAL A 98 -34.84 23.49 11.96
C VAL A 98 -33.47 23.10 11.42
N ILE A 99 -32.67 22.38 12.21
CA ILE A 99 -31.34 21.90 11.80
C ILE A 99 -31.43 20.94 10.61
N GLU A 100 -32.37 19.99 10.64
CA GLU A 100 -32.63 19.06 9.52
C GLU A 100 -33.04 19.80 8.24
N LYS A 101 -33.84 20.87 8.34
CA LYS A 101 -34.21 21.68 7.17
C LYS A 101 -33.04 22.50 6.63
N ILE A 102 -32.13 22.96 7.50
CA ILE A 102 -30.89 23.61 7.05
C ILE A 102 -30.05 22.59 6.28
N ALA A 103 -29.94 21.36 6.78
CA ALA A 103 -29.24 20.28 6.11
C ALA A 103 -29.85 19.90 4.77
N GLU A 104 -31.17 19.80 4.70
CA GLU A 104 -31.90 19.58 3.45
C GLU A 104 -31.65 20.71 2.44
N CYS A 105 -31.65 21.97 2.88
CA CYS A 105 -31.29 23.08 2.00
C CYS A 105 -29.85 22.99 1.51
N SER A 106 -28.90 22.62 2.38
CA SER A 106 -27.48 22.47 2.04
C SER A 106 -27.25 21.36 1.02
N ALA A 107 -27.85 20.19 1.23
CA ALA A 107 -27.71 19.05 0.34
C ALA A 107 -28.33 19.28 -1.05
N ASN A 108 -29.24 20.25 -1.18
CA ASN A 108 -29.94 20.57 -2.43
C ASN A 108 -29.55 21.92 -3.04
N ASP A 109 -28.55 22.63 -2.48
CA ASP A 109 -28.20 24.01 -2.84
C ASP A 109 -29.44 24.96 -2.87
N ASP A 110 -30.41 24.77 -1.98
CA ASP A 110 -31.67 25.53 -1.94
C ASP A 110 -31.55 26.81 -1.10
N ASP A 111 -30.85 27.81 -1.64
CA ASP A 111 -30.74 29.15 -1.05
C ASP A 111 -32.10 29.76 -0.72
N ALA A 112 -33.11 29.54 -1.57
CA ALA A 112 -34.44 30.13 -1.39
C ALA A 112 -35.20 29.49 -0.23
N GLY A 113 -35.03 28.18 -0.02
CA GLY A 113 -35.47 27.45 1.17
C GLY A 113 -34.77 27.96 2.42
N PHE A 114 -33.44 28.07 2.36
CA PHE A 114 -32.62 28.51 3.50
C PHE A 114 -33.00 29.91 3.97
N VAL A 115 -33.20 30.86 3.05
CA VAL A 115 -33.65 32.24 3.38
C VAL A 115 -34.98 32.24 4.15
N LYS A 116 -35.87 31.25 3.97
CA LYS A 116 -37.13 31.16 4.76
C LYS A 116 -36.88 30.74 6.21
N LEU A 117 -35.80 30.02 6.48
CA LEU A 117 -35.36 29.60 7.81
C LEU A 117 -34.67 30.73 8.59
N VAL A 118 -34.26 31.81 7.89
CA VAL A 118 -33.57 32.95 8.49
C VAL A 118 -34.54 34.02 9.02
N ASP A 119 -34.33 34.51 10.24
CA ASP A 119 -34.93 35.75 10.77
C ASP A 119 -34.10 36.96 10.32
N SER A 120 -34.35 37.41 9.09
CA SER A 120 -33.61 38.51 8.47
C SER A 120 -33.71 39.82 9.27
N LYS A 121 -34.73 40.01 10.11
CA LYS A 121 -34.86 41.22 10.92
C LYS A 121 -33.82 41.25 12.04
N ARG A 122 -33.67 40.15 12.78
CA ARG A 122 -32.64 40.02 13.82
C ARG A 122 -31.24 40.06 13.19
N LEU A 123 -31.05 39.38 12.06
CA LEU A 123 -29.80 39.39 11.30
C LEU A 123 -29.36 40.82 10.94
N HIS A 124 -30.23 41.62 10.31
CA HIS A 124 -29.91 43.02 9.98
C HIS A 124 -29.61 43.87 11.21
N ARG A 125 -30.34 43.63 12.29
CA ARG A 125 -30.13 44.39 13.52
C ARG A 125 -28.77 44.05 14.14
N LEU A 126 -28.32 42.79 14.07
CA LEU A 126 -26.96 42.40 14.45
C LEU A 126 -25.90 43.06 13.57
N VAL A 127 -26.05 43.00 12.24
CA VAL A 127 -25.13 43.70 11.32
C VAL A 127 -25.03 45.18 11.66
N GLU A 128 -26.15 45.83 12.02
CA GLU A 128 -26.16 47.22 12.49
C GLU A 128 -25.41 47.41 13.81
N LEU A 129 -25.60 46.51 14.78
CA LEU A 129 -24.92 46.54 16.09
C LEU A 129 -23.42 46.31 15.99
N HIS A 130 -22.98 45.51 15.01
CA HIS A 130 -21.57 45.34 14.65
C HIS A 130 -21.02 46.52 13.85
N GLY A 131 -21.79 47.61 13.70
CA GLY A 131 -21.35 48.81 13.02
C GLY A 131 -21.39 48.72 11.50
N GLY A 132 -21.92 47.64 10.92
CA GLY A 132 -21.92 47.39 9.47
C GLY A 132 -22.51 48.54 8.65
N TYR A 133 -23.53 49.25 9.15
CA TYR A 133 -24.12 50.40 8.45
C TYR A 133 -23.60 51.77 8.90
N PHE A 134 -22.56 51.82 9.73
CA PHE A 134 -21.92 53.07 10.14
C PHE A 134 -21.15 53.67 8.97
N GLY A 135 -21.16 55.00 8.80
CA GLY A 135 -20.44 55.65 7.69
C GLY A 135 -21.04 55.49 6.28
N ILE A 136 -21.99 54.56 6.05
CA ILE A 136 -22.68 54.43 4.77
C ILE A 136 -23.69 55.57 4.59
N ASP A 137 -23.71 56.19 3.40
CA ASP A 137 -24.71 57.17 3.04
C ASP A 137 -26.13 56.60 3.20
N PRO A 138 -27.08 57.33 3.82
CA PRO A 138 -28.47 56.89 3.94
C PRO A 138 -29.11 56.38 2.64
N ILE A 139 -28.67 56.86 1.47
CA ILE A 139 -29.13 56.43 0.14
C ILE A 139 -28.67 55.01 -0.21
N ASP A 140 -27.48 54.60 0.24
CA ASP A 140 -26.89 53.30 -0.09
C ASP A 140 -27.25 52.21 0.95
N LYS A 141 -27.71 52.59 2.15
CA LYS A 141 -28.16 51.65 3.20
C LYS A 141 -29.18 50.61 2.71
N PRO A 142 -30.20 50.94 1.88
CA PRO A 142 -31.11 49.93 1.32
C PRO A 142 -30.43 48.91 0.39
N ALA A 143 -29.38 49.31 -0.33
CA ALA A 143 -28.61 48.40 -1.18
C ALA A 143 -27.72 47.48 -0.32
N ALA A 144 -27.01 48.05 0.65
CA ALA A 144 -26.22 47.28 1.63
C ALA A 144 -27.09 46.29 2.42
N ARG A 145 -28.32 46.69 2.80
CA ARG A 145 -29.30 45.78 3.41
C ARG A 145 -29.70 44.65 2.45
N ARG A 146 -29.99 44.93 1.18
CA ARG A 146 -30.32 43.86 0.21
C ARG A 146 -29.18 42.88 0.02
N GLN A 147 -27.93 43.35 -0.06
CA GLN A 147 -26.76 42.47 -0.16
C GLN A 147 -26.55 41.64 1.11
N ALA A 148 -26.78 42.21 2.30
CA ALA A 148 -26.75 41.46 3.56
C ALA A 148 -27.84 40.36 3.67
N VAL A 149 -28.90 40.40 2.85
CA VAL A 149 -29.91 39.32 2.74
C VAL A 149 -29.52 38.25 1.73
N GLY A 150 -28.53 38.50 0.87
CA GLY A 150 -28.01 37.54 -0.12
C GLY A 150 -27.19 36.44 0.54
N VAL A 151 -27.74 35.84 1.59
CA VAL A 151 -27.18 34.72 2.32
C VAL A 151 -27.45 33.47 1.51
N SER A 152 -26.39 32.73 1.17
CA SER A 152 -26.48 31.39 0.63
C SER A 152 -26.45 30.35 1.75
N VAL A 153 -27.01 29.18 1.49
CA VAL A 153 -26.78 28.02 2.35
C VAL A 153 -25.30 27.60 2.23
N GLU A 154 -24.69 27.23 3.35
CA GLU A 154 -23.30 26.80 3.36
C GLU A 154 -23.23 25.30 3.08
N PRO A 155 -22.36 24.83 2.17
CA PRO A 155 -22.31 23.42 1.75
C PRO A 155 -21.87 22.45 2.84
N PHE A 156 -21.22 22.93 3.91
CA PHE A 156 -20.78 22.09 5.03
C PHE A 156 -21.89 21.77 6.04
N TRP A 157 -23.15 22.08 5.75
CA TRP A 157 -24.29 21.79 6.62
C TRP A 157 -25.04 20.51 6.24
N CYS A 158 -24.45 19.60 5.47
CA CYS A 158 -25.16 18.40 4.99
C CYS A 158 -25.52 17.40 6.10
N SER A 159 -24.70 17.28 7.14
CA SER A 159 -24.91 16.30 8.23
C SER A 159 -24.69 16.89 9.65
N PRO A 160 -25.47 17.90 10.07
CA PRO A 160 -25.26 18.60 11.33
C PRO A 160 -25.80 17.79 12.51
N THR A 161 -24.97 17.59 13.53
CA THR A 161 -25.31 16.94 14.79
C THR A 161 -25.28 17.94 15.93
N ILE A 162 -26.36 18.03 16.71
CA ILE A 162 -26.44 18.93 17.87
C ILE A 162 -25.57 18.38 19.00
N VAL A 163 -24.63 19.21 19.46
CA VAL A 163 -23.74 18.92 20.58
C VAL A 163 -24.23 19.55 21.88
N GLY A 164 -24.87 20.71 21.80
CA GLY A 164 -25.42 21.36 22.99
C GLY A 164 -26.30 22.55 22.67
N VAL A 165 -27.20 22.86 23.60
CA VAL A 165 -28.14 23.98 23.48
C VAL A 165 -28.04 24.83 24.75
N GLU A 166 -27.69 26.09 24.56
CA GLU A 166 -27.56 27.07 25.62
C GLU A 166 -28.69 28.10 25.55
N THR A 167 -29.25 28.44 26.72
CA THR A 167 -30.24 29.51 26.86
C THR A 167 -29.55 30.76 27.40
N PRO A 168 -29.37 31.81 26.57
CA PRO A 168 -28.75 33.05 27.00
C PRO A 168 -29.50 33.69 28.17
N ALA A 169 -28.76 34.22 29.16
CA ALA A 169 -29.35 34.82 30.33
C ALA A 169 -30.27 36.01 29.97
N GLY A 170 -31.52 35.94 30.40
CA GLY A 170 -32.48 37.04 30.24
C GLY A 170 -33.26 37.06 28.92
N ASP A 171 -33.09 36.07 28.03
CA ASP A 171 -33.88 35.96 26.80
C ASP A 171 -34.36 34.51 26.55
N PRO A 172 -35.55 34.14 27.06
CA PRO A 172 -36.10 32.81 26.88
C PRO A 172 -36.48 32.49 25.43
N ASP A 173 -36.53 33.49 24.54
CA ASP A 173 -36.89 33.34 23.13
C ASP A 173 -35.64 33.25 22.21
N THR A 174 -34.46 32.98 22.78
CA THR A 174 -33.22 32.73 22.04
C THR A 174 -32.51 31.47 22.49
N ARG A 175 -31.84 30.78 21.55
CA ARG A 175 -30.98 29.62 21.82
C ARG A 175 -29.67 29.79 21.09
N THR A 176 -28.59 29.39 21.74
CA THR A 176 -27.30 29.14 21.09
C THR A 176 -27.17 27.64 20.94
N VAL A 177 -27.13 27.14 19.70
CA VAL A 177 -27.03 25.72 19.38
C VAL A 177 -25.63 25.45 18.85
N TYR A 178 -24.89 24.58 19.52
CA TYR A 178 -23.60 24.10 19.07
C TYR A 178 -23.81 22.82 18.27
N ILE A 179 -23.23 22.77 17.08
CA ILE A 179 -23.31 21.61 16.20
C ILE A 179 -21.91 21.21 15.71
N VAL A 180 -21.77 19.95 15.31
CA VAL A 180 -20.68 19.47 14.46
C VAL A 180 -21.29 19.10 13.11
N SER A 181 -20.63 19.46 12.01
CA SER A 181 -21.15 19.20 10.66
C SER A 181 -20.03 18.81 9.70
N THR A 182 -20.34 18.09 8.64
CA THR A 182 -19.39 17.63 7.61
C THR A 182 -19.72 18.20 6.24
N TYR A 183 -18.74 18.22 5.33
CA TYR A 183 -19.02 18.38 3.90
C TYR A 183 -19.68 17.10 3.34
N PRO A 184 -20.41 17.18 2.21
CA PRO A 184 -21.00 15.99 1.59
C PRO A 184 -19.95 15.01 1.04
N ASP A 185 -18.81 15.53 0.58
CA ASP A 185 -17.74 14.73 -0.04
C ASP A 185 -16.54 14.49 0.88
N ASP A 186 -16.55 15.01 2.11
CA ASP A 186 -15.43 14.95 3.04
C ASP A 186 -15.88 14.47 4.43
N GLU A 187 -15.06 13.62 5.05
CA GLU A 187 -15.22 13.21 6.45
C GLU A 187 -14.76 14.31 7.44
N GLU A 188 -14.22 15.43 6.94
CA GLU A 188 -13.81 16.56 7.77
C GLU A 188 -15.02 17.20 8.48
N GLN A 189 -14.89 17.31 9.81
CA GLN A 189 -15.92 17.81 10.72
C GLN A 189 -15.57 19.23 11.19
N PHE A 190 -16.55 20.13 11.16
CA PHE A 190 -16.45 21.53 11.60
C PHE A 190 -17.37 21.83 12.77
N GLU A 191 -16.85 22.54 13.76
CA GLU A 191 -17.63 23.03 14.90
C GLU A 191 -18.30 24.35 14.56
N CYS A 192 -19.63 24.35 14.61
CA CYS A 192 -20.43 25.53 14.34
C CYS A 192 -21.26 25.92 15.57
N ARG A 193 -21.55 27.20 15.63
CA ARG A 193 -22.46 27.80 16.61
C ARG A 193 -23.56 28.52 15.86
N LEU A 194 -24.80 28.11 16.09
CA LEU A 194 -26.00 28.67 15.47
C LEU A 194 -26.78 29.48 16.51
N LEU A 195 -27.23 30.67 16.12
CA LEU A 195 -28.03 31.54 16.97
C LEU A 195 -29.48 31.52 16.48
N LEU A 196 -30.35 30.90 17.27
CA LEU A 196 -31.77 30.71 16.95
C LEU A 196 -32.64 31.67 17.77
N GLY A 197 -33.65 32.24 17.13
CA GLY A 197 -34.63 33.13 17.75
C GLY A 197 -36.04 32.66 17.48
N ARG A 198 -36.91 32.73 18.49
CA ARG A 198 -38.32 32.37 18.34
C ARG A 198 -39.06 33.47 17.58
N VAL A 199 -39.69 33.10 16.46
CA VAL A 199 -40.56 33.95 15.65
C VAL A 199 -41.93 33.30 15.59
N GLY A 200 -42.84 33.77 16.43
CA GLY A 200 -44.12 33.09 16.67
C GLY A 200 -43.91 31.76 17.38
N SER A 201 -44.42 30.66 16.82
CA SER A 201 -44.23 29.31 17.35
C SER A 201 -43.05 28.55 16.72
N THR A 202 -42.23 29.20 15.89
CA THR A 202 -41.14 28.53 15.16
C THR A 202 -39.79 29.12 15.51
N TRP A 203 -38.77 28.27 15.63
CA TRP A 203 -37.38 28.70 15.68
C TRP A 203 -36.88 29.13 14.30
N LYS A 204 -36.05 30.17 14.26
CA LYS A 204 -35.40 30.66 13.05
C LYS A 204 -33.95 31.02 13.33
N LEU A 205 -33.09 30.74 12.36
CA LEU A 205 -31.68 31.13 12.40
C LEU A 205 -31.56 32.64 12.22
N TYR A 206 -30.80 33.34 13.05
CA TYR A 206 -30.54 34.77 12.83
C TYR A 206 -29.06 35.13 12.74
N ASP A 207 -28.17 34.22 13.12
CA ASP A 207 -26.73 34.32 12.91
C ASP A 207 -26.10 32.93 13.11
N TRP A 208 -24.89 32.73 12.60
CA TRP A 208 -24.10 31.51 12.79
C TRP A 208 -22.62 31.83 12.75
N GLN A 209 -21.80 30.90 13.24
CA GLN A 209 -20.37 31.03 13.29
C GLN A 209 -19.73 29.67 13.09
N ARG A 210 -18.80 29.58 12.14
CA ARG A 210 -17.77 28.56 12.12
C ARG A 210 -16.73 28.94 13.15
N LEU A 211 -16.57 28.12 14.19
CA LEU A 211 -15.80 28.54 15.36
C LEU A 211 -14.30 28.66 15.02
N ASP A 212 -13.79 27.85 14.08
CA ASP A 212 -12.44 27.94 13.53
C ASP A 212 -12.19 29.27 12.78
N LEU A 213 -13.20 29.79 12.08
CA LEU A 213 -13.12 31.05 11.34
C LEU A 213 -13.31 32.30 12.21
N GLY A 214 -13.73 32.14 13.47
CA GLY A 214 -13.65 33.23 14.46
C GLY A 214 -14.67 34.37 14.36
N LEU A 215 -15.34 34.52 13.21
CA LEU A 215 -16.36 35.53 12.97
C LEU A 215 -17.74 34.89 12.84
N THR A 216 -18.74 35.50 13.46
CA THR A 216 -20.13 35.22 13.09
C THR A 216 -20.39 35.74 11.68
N ASN A 217 -21.37 35.18 10.99
CA ASN A 217 -21.72 35.64 9.65
C ASN A 217 -22.17 37.11 9.67
N THR A 218 -22.88 37.56 10.70
CA THR A 218 -23.22 38.99 10.81
C THR A 218 -22.00 39.90 11.05
N GLN A 219 -20.97 39.44 11.78
CA GLN A 219 -19.70 40.15 11.90
C GLN A 219 -18.94 40.20 10.59
N PHE A 220 -18.88 39.08 9.86
CA PHE A 220 -18.27 39.01 8.53
C PHE A 220 -18.97 39.98 7.57
N ILE A 221 -20.30 39.94 7.49
CA ILE A 221 -21.09 40.86 6.65
C ILE A 221 -20.84 42.32 7.06
N ALA A 222 -20.82 42.63 8.37
CA ALA A 222 -20.57 43.99 8.84
C ALA A 222 -19.18 44.49 8.44
N ALA A 223 -18.15 43.67 8.63
CA ALA A 223 -16.78 43.99 8.24
C ALA A 223 -16.64 44.11 6.71
N TRP A 224 -17.29 43.23 5.95
CA TRP A 224 -17.35 43.30 4.48
C TRP A 224 -18.00 44.59 4.00
N ILE A 225 -19.15 44.97 4.57
CA ILE A 225 -19.81 46.23 4.23
C ILE A 225 -18.91 47.44 4.54
N GLN A 226 -18.24 47.46 5.69
CA GLN A 226 -17.34 48.55 6.05
C GLN A 226 -16.15 48.66 5.09
N THR A 227 -15.54 47.53 4.74
CA THR A 227 -14.39 47.49 3.85
C THR A 227 -14.80 47.83 2.41
N VAL A 228 -15.82 47.16 1.87
CA VAL A 228 -16.18 47.28 0.44
C VAL A 228 -17.03 48.50 0.14
N LEU A 229 -18.05 48.79 0.96
CA LEU A 229 -19.01 49.87 0.67
C LEU A 229 -18.63 51.21 1.31
N ALA A 230 -18.04 51.22 2.51
CA ALA A 230 -17.77 52.46 3.23
C ALA A 230 -16.36 53.04 3.00
N SER A 231 -15.34 52.19 2.88
CA SER A 231 -13.93 52.64 2.83
C SER A 231 -13.41 52.93 1.42
N ASN A 232 -14.16 52.58 0.37
CA ASN A 232 -13.73 52.63 -1.03
C ASN A 232 -12.41 51.85 -1.30
N GLN A 233 -12.03 50.94 -0.40
CA GLN A 233 -10.89 50.05 -0.56
C GLN A 233 -11.33 48.80 -1.31
N ASP A 234 -11.17 48.83 -2.63
CA ASP A 234 -11.50 47.74 -3.55
C ASP A 234 -10.46 46.59 -3.51
N GLN A 235 -10.01 46.18 -2.33
CA GLN A 235 -9.05 45.07 -2.19
C GLN A 235 -9.75 43.71 -2.01
N PHE A 236 -10.94 43.70 -1.40
CA PHE A 236 -11.68 42.46 -1.17
C PHE A 236 -12.18 41.80 -2.46
N GLY A 237 -12.65 42.59 -3.43
CA GLY A 237 -13.08 42.09 -4.74
C GLY A 237 -11.95 41.36 -5.48
N PRO A 238 -10.79 42.01 -5.69
CA PRO A 238 -9.60 41.35 -6.25
C PRO A 238 -9.14 40.12 -5.47
N TRP A 239 -9.12 40.17 -4.12
CA TRP A 239 -8.78 39.00 -3.30
C TRP A 239 -9.73 37.82 -3.58
N LEU A 240 -11.05 38.06 -3.57
CA LEU A 240 -12.05 37.02 -3.80
C LEU A 240 -11.94 36.42 -5.21
N THR A 241 -11.71 37.26 -6.23
CA THR A 241 -11.48 36.80 -7.60
C THR A 241 -10.26 35.87 -7.66
N ALA A 242 -9.13 36.28 -7.07
CA ALA A 242 -7.91 35.48 -7.08
C ALA A 242 -8.08 34.14 -6.33
N VAL A 243 -8.79 34.12 -5.20
CA VAL A 243 -9.11 32.87 -4.48
C VAL A 243 -10.01 31.95 -5.31
N ARG A 244 -11.05 32.49 -5.96
CA ARG A 244 -11.93 31.68 -6.83
C ARG A 244 -11.20 31.09 -8.03
N GLU A 245 -10.34 31.88 -8.67
CA GLU A 245 -9.50 31.39 -9.77
C GLU A 245 -8.51 30.30 -9.30
N ALA A 246 -8.06 30.36 -8.04
CA ALA A 246 -7.27 29.30 -7.44
C ALA A 246 -8.10 28.02 -7.19
N ASP A 247 -9.31 28.16 -6.62
CA ASP A 247 -10.22 27.04 -6.36
C ASP A 247 -10.60 26.33 -7.70
N GLU A 248 -10.87 27.11 -8.75
CA GLU A 248 -11.12 26.59 -10.11
C GLU A 248 -9.89 25.85 -10.68
N ALA A 249 -8.68 26.34 -10.44
CA ALA A 249 -7.45 25.67 -10.89
C ALA A 249 -7.18 24.35 -10.14
N ILE A 250 -7.49 24.30 -8.84
CA ILE A 250 -7.42 23.08 -8.03
C ILE A 250 -8.44 22.06 -8.54
N ALA A 251 -9.70 22.46 -8.71
CA ALA A 251 -10.79 21.55 -9.08
C ALA A 251 -10.72 21.05 -10.53
N ALA A 252 -10.35 21.89 -11.50
CA ALA A 252 -10.49 21.55 -12.92
C ALA A 252 -9.32 20.71 -13.48
N ASN A 253 -8.09 20.84 -12.95
CA ASN A 253 -6.89 20.24 -13.56
C ASN A 253 -5.84 19.75 -12.54
N GLY A 254 -6.03 19.96 -11.23
CA GLY A 254 -4.94 19.79 -10.28
C GLY A 254 -3.72 20.68 -10.58
N ASP A 255 -3.91 21.81 -11.28
CA ASP A 255 -2.83 22.72 -11.68
C ASP A 255 -2.37 23.56 -10.47
N GLY A 256 -1.57 22.91 -9.61
CA GLY A 256 -1.04 23.49 -8.38
C GLY A 256 -0.20 24.75 -8.61
N ASP A 257 0.41 24.91 -9.79
CA ASP A 257 1.21 26.09 -10.11
C ASP A 257 0.35 27.30 -10.51
N LEU A 258 -0.70 27.10 -11.29
CA LEU A 258 -1.68 28.16 -11.53
C LEU A 258 -2.37 28.56 -10.24
N ALA A 259 -2.84 27.58 -9.45
CA ALA A 259 -3.42 27.84 -8.14
C ALA A 259 -2.45 28.64 -7.26
N GLY A 260 -1.17 28.25 -7.22
CA GLY A 260 -0.15 28.95 -6.45
C GLY A 260 0.10 30.39 -6.91
N ARG A 261 0.11 30.66 -8.22
CA ARG A 261 0.21 32.04 -8.73
C ARG A 261 -0.98 32.90 -8.28
N ARG A 262 -2.20 32.37 -8.36
CA ARG A 262 -3.42 33.07 -7.95
C ARG A 262 -3.50 33.30 -6.44
N LEU A 263 -3.07 32.33 -5.64
CA LEU A 263 -2.99 32.52 -4.18
C LEU A 263 -1.92 33.55 -3.80
N LYS A 264 -0.81 33.63 -4.56
CA LYS A 264 0.18 34.69 -4.36
C LYS A 264 -0.35 36.08 -4.70
N GLU A 265 -1.17 36.20 -5.74
CA GLU A 265 -1.91 37.42 -6.05
C GLU A 265 -2.86 37.77 -4.91
N ALA A 266 -3.64 36.81 -4.40
CA ALA A 266 -4.53 37.00 -3.26
C ALA A 266 -3.79 37.52 -2.01
N GLU A 267 -2.62 36.98 -1.67
CA GLU A 267 -1.78 37.47 -0.56
C GLU A 267 -1.40 38.96 -0.69
N GLN A 268 -1.20 39.46 -1.91
CA GLN A 268 -0.79 40.85 -2.17
C GLN A 268 -1.94 41.85 -2.03
N VAL A 269 -3.18 41.37 -2.20
CA VAL A 269 -4.40 42.19 -2.14
C VAL A 269 -5.28 41.87 -0.93
N VAL A 270 -4.73 41.21 0.10
CA VAL A 270 -5.45 40.95 1.36
C VAL A 270 -5.94 42.29 1.93
N PRO A 271 -7.25 42.44 2.18
CA PRO A 271 -7.81 43.65 2.76
C PRO A 271 -7.19 43.99 4.13
N SER A 272 -7.03 45.28 4.39
CA SER A 272 -6.64 45.75 5.73
C SER A 272 -7.80 45.69 6.73
N GLY A 273 -7.51 45.89 8.02
CA GLY A 273 -8.52 45.99 9.07
C GLY A 273 -9.05 44.63 9.56
N GLU A 274 -10.33 44.57 9.90
CA GLU A 274 -10.93 43.40 10.60
C GLU A 274 -10.99 42.13 9.74
N LEU A 275 -10.99 42.24 8.42
CA LEU A 275 -11.02 41.08 7.51
C LEU A 275 -9.64 40.51 7.19
N ARG A 276 -8.55 41.19 7.56
CA ARG A 276 -7.20 40.79 7.16
C ARG A 276 -6.88 39.36 7.58
N ASP A 277 -7.09 39.06 8.86
CA ASP A 277 -6.77 37.77 9.46
C ASP A 277 -7.70 36.66 8.95
N TYR A 278 -8.98 36.97 8.72
CA TYR A 278 -9.93 36.07 8.07
C TYR A 278 -9.49 35.69 6.64
N CYS A 279 -9.11 36.68 5.83
CA CYS A 279 -8.66 36.44 4.47
C CYS A 279 -7.34 35.66 4.42
N LEU A 280 -6.39 35.93 5.34
CA LEU A 280 -5.15 35.15 5.44
C LEU A 280 -5.40 33.71 5.87
N LEU A 281 -6.30 33.48 6.82
CA LEU A 281 -6.71 32.15 7.23
C LEU A 281 -7.28 31.37 6.03
N LEU A 282 -8.23 31.97 5.31
CA LEU A 282 -8.82 31.35 4.14
C LEU A 282 -7.80 31.10 3.03
N THR A 283 -6.93 32.06 2.71
CA THR A 283 -5.84 31.86 1.74
C THR A 283 -4.90 30.73 2.18
N GLY A 284 -4.60 30.61 3.47
CA GLY A 284 -3.81 29.50 4.03
C GLY A 284 -4.44 28.14 3.76
N TYR A 285 -5.75 27.99 3.96
CA TYR A 285 -6.44 26.73 3.63
C TYR A 285 -6.36 26.37 2.15
N ARG A 286 -6.42 27.33 1.23
CA ARG A 286 -6.29 27.04 -0.21
C ARG A 286 -4.85 26.68 -0.60
N TRP A 287 -3.85 27.29 0.04
CA TRP A 287 -2.46 26.84 -0.12
C TRP A 287 -2.28 25.40 0.34
N GLN A 288 -2.97 25.00 1.41
CA GLN A 288 -3.01 23.63 1.89
C GLN A 288 -3.64 22.69 0.86
N SER A 289 -4.81 23.04 0.32
CA SER A 289 -5.49 22.27 -0.76
C SER A 289 -4.66 22.17 -2.05
N ALA A 290 -3.80 23.17 -2.32
CA ALA A 290 -2.86 23.14 -3.44
C ALA A 290 -1.56 22.35 -3.14
N GLY A 291 -1.43 21.72 -1.97
CA GLY A 291 -0.24 20.96 -1.56
C GLY A 291 1.00 21.81 -1.25
N ARG A 292 0.85 23.13 -1.04
CA ARG A 292 1.96 24.08 -0.79
C ARG A 292 2.05 24.42 0.70
N TRP A 293 2.47 23.45 1.49
CA TRP A 293 2.46 23.50 2.97
C TRP A 293 3.26 24.66 3.58
N GLU A 294 4.40 25.03 3.00
CA GLU A 294 5.20 26.16 3.49
C GLU A 294 4.50 27.52 3.30
N ASP A 295 3.86 27.71 2.15
CA ASP A 295 3.09 28.92 1.85
C ASP A 295 1.84 29.01 2.75
N ALA A 296 1.16 27.88 2.96
CA ALA A 296 0.06 27.77 3.91
C ALA A 296 0.49 28.15 5.34
N LEU A 297 1.59 27.55 5.82
CA LEU A 297 2.17 27.83 7.14
C LEU A 297 2.50 29.31 7.31
N ARG A 298 3.07 29.95 6.27
CA ARG A 298 3.35 31.39 6.27
C ARG A 298 2.06 32.21 6.42
N CYS A 299 1.00 31.86 5.69
CA CYS A 299 -0.30 32.53 5.80
C CYS A 299 -0.90 32.40 7.20
N PHE A 300 -0.91 31.19 7.78
CA PHE A 300 -1.46 30.98 9.12
C PHE A 300 -0.64 31.71 10.20
N LYS A 301 0.69 31.72 10.10
CA LYS A 301 1.57 32.50 11.01
C LYS A 301 1.43 34.02 10.84
N ALA A 302 0.88 34.48 9.72
CA ALA A 302 0.63 35.91 9.45
C ALA A 302 -0.70 36.42 10.03
N VAL A 303 -1.56 35.53 10.56
CA VAL A 303 -2.77 35.87 11.32
C VAL A 303 -2.34 36.51 12.64
N GLN A 304 -2.72 37.77 12.88
CA GLN A 304 -2.25 38.56 14.01
C GLN A 304 -2.97 38.23 15.32
N ALA A 305 -4.25 37.85 15.23
CA ALA A 305 -5.09 37.48 16.37
C ALA A 305 -5.54 36.00 16.26
N PRO A 306 -4.63 35.01 16.35
CA PRO A 306 -4.98 33.60 16.18
C PRO A 306 -5.99 33.12 17.24
N ASP A 307 -6.03 33.71 18.42
CA ASP A 307 -7.07 33.40 19.42
C ASP A 307 -8.48 33.79 18.94
N ARG A 308 -8.60 34.86 18.14
CA ARG A 308 -9.86 35.24 17.51
C ARG A 308 -10.18 34.39 16.29
N PHE A 309 -9.17 33.79 15.66
CA PHE A 309 -9.28 32.96 14.44
C PHE A 309 -8.63 31.60 14.68
N PRO A 310 -9.22 30.73 15.53
CA PRO A 310 -8.55 29.53 16.03
C PRO A 310 -8.11 28.58 14.91
N GLY A 311 -8.76 28.61 13.75
CA GLY A 311 -8.37 27.89 12.55
C GLY A 311 -6.92 28.16 12.12
N ALA A 312 -6.30 29.26 12.54
CA ALA A 312 -4.88 29.49 12.31
C ALA A 312 -4.02 28.44 13.05
N TYR A 313 -4.38 28.08 14.28
CA TYR A 313 -3.73 26.99 15.00
C TYR A 313 -3.97 25.64 14.34
N PHE A 314 -5.18 25.43 13.83
CA PHE A 314 -5.51 24.25 13.04
C PHE A 314 -4.65 24.16 11.76
N GLY A 315 -4.57 25.23 10.98
CA GLY A 315 -3.72 25.28 9.79
C GLY A 315 -2.23 25.09 10.09
N ILE A 316 -1.71 25.73 11.15
CA ILE A 316 -0.30 25.57 11.55
C ILE A 316 0.02 24.12 11.90
N HIS A 317 -0.81 23.46 12.74
CA HIS A 317 -0.52 22.07 13.11
C HIS A 317 -0.51 21.15 11.88
N ASN A 318 -1.48 21.32 10.96
CA ASN A 318 -1.55 20.50 9.76
C ASN A 318 -0.32 20.66 8.87
N CYS A 319 0.25 21.87 8.80
CA CYS A 319 1.46 22.12 8.02
C CYS A 319 2.75 21.56 8.65
N ILE A 320 2.79 21.34 9.97
CA ILE A 320 4.02 20.94 10.69
C ILE A 320 3.91 19.59 11.42
N LYS A 321 2.79 18.85 11.25
CA LYS A 321 2.53 17.60 12.00
C LYS A 321 3.53 16.50 11.71
N GLU A 322 4.18 16.51 10.55
CA GLU A 322 5.23 15.54 10.22
C GLU A 322 6.60 15.98 10.76
N ASP A 323 6.93 17.27 10.61
CA ASP A 323 8.28 17.81 10.90
C ASP A 323 8.50 18.24 12.36
N ALA A 324 7.46 18.72 13.04
CA ALA A 324 7.53 19.33 14.37
C ALA A 324 6.36 18.89 15.26
N ARG A 325 6.20 17.58 15.45
CA ARG A 325 5.07 16.93 16.17
C ARG A 325 4.71 17.56 17.52
N GLU A 326 5.69 17.93 18.35
CA GLU A 326 5.42 18.55 19.66
C GLU A 326 4.88 19.99 19.52
N GLU A 327 5.38 20.76 18.55
CA GLU A 327 4.85 22.09 18.21
C GLU A 327 3.44 21.97 17.61
N ALA A 328 3.23 21.01 16.71
CA ALA A 328 1.92 20.68 16.17
C ALA A 328 0.92 20.34 17.29
N LEU A 329 1.31 19.51 18.26
CA LEU A 329 0.47 19.15 19.41
C LEU A 329 0.12 20.37 20.27
N ASN A 330 1.05 21.31 20.45
CA ASN A 330 0.77 22.56 21.18
C ASN A 330 -0.25 23.43 20.44
N HIS A 331 -0.16 23.51 19.10
CA HIS A 331 -1.15 24.21 18.29
C HIS A 331 -2.52 23.51 18.29
N ALA A 332 -2.56 22.18 18.20
CA ALA A 332 -3.79 21.41 18.32
C ALA A 332 -4.46 21.61 19.70
N ARG A 333 -3.67 21.70 20.78
CA ARG A 333 -4.17 22.04 22.13
C ARG A 333 -4.68 23.48 22.23
N ALA A 334 -3.98 24.44 21.62
CA ALA A 334 -4.44 25.83 21.57
C ALA A 334 -5.77 25.94 20.84
N TYR A 335 -5.90 25.26 19.69
CA TYR A 335 -7.15 25.13 18.96
C TYR A 335 -8.28 24.53 19.82
N ALA A 336 -8.05 23.37 20.43
CA ALA A 336 -9.03 22.72 21.31
C ALA A 336 -9.40 23.53 22.55
N THR A 337 -8.51 24.38 23.06
CA THR A 337 -8.80 25.26 24.19
C THR A 337 -9.80 26.36 23.82
N LEU A 338 -9.77 26.84 22.57
CA LEU A 338 -10.64 27.90 22.08
C LEU A 338 -11.97 27.34 21.58
N ILE A 339 -11.93 26.26 20.80
CA ILE A 339 -13.13 25.67 20.20
C ILE A 339 -13.84 24.72 21.18
N GLY A 340 -13.09 24.04 22.04
CA GLY A 340 -13.54 22.94 22.88
C GLY A 340 -13.00 21.59 22.43
N PRO A 341 -13.08 20.55 23.28
CA PRO A 341 -12.61 19.20 22.95
C PRO A 341 -13.61 18.47 22.04
N SER A 342 -13.80 18.97 20.82
CA SER A 342 -14.60 18.28 19.80
C SER A 342 -13.97 16.95 19.39
N ALA A 343 -14.75 16.09 18.72
CA ALA A 343 -14.25 14.84 18.15
C ALA A 343 -13.02 15.09 17.24
N SER A 344 -13.11 16.05 16.31
CA SER A 344 -12.02 16.43 15.41
C SER A 344 -10.76 16.88 16.19
N ALA A 345 -10.93 17.78 17.16
CA ALA A 345 -9.81 18.31 17.92
C ALA A 345 -9.14 17.24 18.80
N CYS A 346 -9.93 16.32 19.36
CA CYS A 346 -9.42 15.19 20.13
C CYS A 346 -8.72 14.17 19.23
N ARG A 347 -9.26 13.87 18.04
CA ARG A 347 -8.64 12.96 17.06
C ARG A 347 -7.25 13.43 16.65
N ILE A 348 -7.12 14.71 16.29
CA ILE A 348 -5.83 15.32 15.92
C ILE A 348 -4.81 15.19 17.06
N GLN A 349 -5.23 15.50 18.29
CA GLN A 349 -4.35 15.34 19.45
C GLN A 349 -3.99 13.87 19.68
N ALA A 350 -4.94 12.94 19.54
CA ALA A 350 -4.73 11.52 19.74
C ALA A 350 -3.71 10.95 18.75
N GLU A 351 -3.80 11.33 17.48
CA GLU A 351 -2.85 10.94 16.42
C GLU A 351 -1.46 11.51 16.67
N LEU A 352 -1.36 12.80 16.98
CA LEU A 352 -0.07 13.45 17.31
C LEU A 352 0.57 12.82 18.55
N LEU A 353 -0.21 12.56 19.60
CA LEU A 353 0.25 11.87 20.81
C LEU A 353 0.70 10.44 20.52
N ALA A 354 0.02 9.71 19.63
CA ALA A 354 0.42 8.37 19.23
C ALA A 354 1.78 8.39 18.51
N ARG A 355 1.98 9.34 17.59
CA ARG A 355 3.24 9.57 16.83
C ARG A 355 4.38 10.20 17.64
N LEU A 356 4.10 10.60 18.88
CA LEU A 356 5.06 11.02 19.90
C LEU A 356 5.29 9.92 20.94
N ASN A 357 4.77 8.72 20.70
CA ASN A 357 4.79 7.57 21.62
C ASN A 357 4.20 7.86 23.02
N ARG A 358 3.30 8.84 23.12
CA ARG A 358 2.55 9.19 24.34
C ARG A 358 1.23 8.42 24.40
N LYS A 359 1.33 7.08 24.33
CA LYS A 359 0.20 6.16 24.13
C LYS A 359 -0.92 6.33 25.15
N GLU A 360 -0.60 6.55 26.42
CA GLU A 360 -1.60 6.75 27.47
C GLU A 360 -2.40 8.03 27.26
N GLU A 361 -1.75 9.14 26.90
CA GLU A 361 -2.43 10.40 26.59
C GLU A 361 -3.23 10.31 25.29
N SER A 362 -2.67 9.63 24.27
CA SER A 362 -3.38 9.34 23.02
C SER A 362 -4.67 8.56 23.28
N LEU A 363 -4.60 7.52 24.11
CA LEU A 363 -5.75 6.72 24.52
C LEU A 363 -6.82 7.55 25.27
N VAL A 364 -6.40 8.52 26.10
CA VAL A 364 -7.35 9.45 26.73
C VAL A 364 -8.07 10.28 25.66
N MET A 365 -7.36 10.80 24.66
CA MET A 365 -7.98 11.59 23.59
C MET A 365 -8.88 10.74 22.68
N TRP A 366 -8.50 9.51 22.33
CA TRP A 366 -9.39 8.60 21.60
C TRP A 366 -10.69 8.30 22.35
N ARG A 367 -10.63 8.19 23.68
CA ARG A 367 -11.84 8.04 24.51
C ARG A 367 -12.71 9.30 24.53
N GLU A 368 -12.12 10.49 24.45
CA GLU A 368 -12.87 11.74 24.28
C GLU A 368 -13.56 11.82 22.91
N VAL A 369 -12.92 11.32 21.84
CA VAL A 369 -13.60 11.15 20.54
C VAL A 369 -14.83 10.26 20.71
N LEU A 370 -14.69 9.08 21.32
CA LEU A 370 -15.81 8.15 21.55
C LEU A 370 -16.90 8.68 22.50
N ARG A 371 -16.60 9.70 23.29
CA ARG A 371 -17.61 10.34 24.14
C ARG A 371 -18.59 11.15 23.29
N SER A 372 -18.10 11.85 22.28
CA SER A 372 -18.92 12.68 21.38
C SER A 372 -19.44 11.90 20.17
N THR A 373 -18.65 10.94 19.68
CA THR A 373 -18.97 10.12 18.50
C THR A 373 -18.78 8.63 18.84
N PRO A 374 -19.71 8.00 19.59
CA PRO A 374 -19.54 6.61 20.05
C PRO A 374 -19.35 5.59 18.91
N ALA A 375 -19.95 5.86 17.75
CA ALA A 375 -19.90 4.99 16.58
C ALA A 375 -18.62 5.15 15.72
N ASP A 376 -17.65 5.97 16.15
CA ASP A 376 -16.38 6.12 15.43
C ASP A 376 -15.52 4.85 15.53
N THR A 377 -15.58 4.03 14.48
CA THR A 377 -14.88 2.73 14.38
C THR A 377 -13.36 2.88 14.46
N THR A 378 -12.81 3.96 13.92
CA THR A 378 -11.37 4.27 14.02
C THR A 378 -10.97 4.54 15.47
N ALA A 379 -11.73 5.37 16.18
CA ALA A 379 -11.46 5.66 17.59
C ALA A 379 -11.65 4.44 18.50
N LEU A 380 -12.63 3.57 18.21
CA LEU A 380 -12.80 2.28 18.90
C LEU A 380 -11.61 1.36 18.66
N LEU A 381 -11.19 1.21 17.40
CA LEU A 381 -10.03 0.42 16.99
C LEU A 381 -8.75 0.91 17.70
N LYS A 382 -8.46 2.21 17.65
CA LYS A 382 -7.27 2.80 18.30
C LYS A 382 -7.34 2.68 19.83
N THR A 383 -8.53 2.81 20.42
CA THR A 383 -8.74 2.58 21.85
C THR A 383 -8.47 1.13 22.24
N LEU A 384 -8.98 0.18 21.46
CA LEU A 384 -8.74 -1.26 21.65
C LEU A 384 -7.25 -1.56 21.59
N ILE A 385 -6.57 -1.21 20.50
CA ILE A 385 -5.13 -1.45 20.31
C ILE A 385 -4.31 -0.78 21.44
N GLY A 386 -4.70 0.43 21.87
CA GLY A 386 -4.01 1.16 22.93
C GLY A 386 -4.20 0.60 24.34
N LEU A 387 -5.24 -0.20 24.58
CA LEU A 387 -5.50 -0.83 25.88
C LEU A 387 -4.57 -2.03 26.13
N ALA A 388 -4.20 -2.23 27.39
CA ALA A 388 -3.58 -3.50 27.82
C ALA A 388 -4.57 -4.67 27.68
N ASP A 389 -4.06 -5.89 27.47
CA ASP A 389 -4.87 -7.10 27.27
C ASP A 389 -5.91 -7.34 28.38
N ASP A 390 -5.54 -7.11 29.64
CA ASP A 390 -6.44 -7.28 30.79
C ASP A 390 -7.49 -6.17 30.91
N LYS A 391 -7.41 -5.13 30.06
CA LYS A 391 -8.30 -3.96 30.04
C LYS A 391 -9.14 -3.83 28.77
N LYS A 392 -9.04 -4.75 27.80
CA LYS A 392 -9.76 -4.67 26.52
C LYS A 392 -11.29 -4.55 26.70
N GLU A 393 -11.86 -5.23 27.71
CA GLU A 393 -13.30 -5.14 28.06
C GLU A 393 -13.77 -3.72 28.42
N GLN A 394 -12.88 -2.78 28.73
CA GLN A 394 -13.24 -1.38 28.97
C GLN A 394 -13.82 -0.68 27.74
N VAL A 395 -13.70 -1.25 26.54
CA VAL A 395 -14.35 -0.71 25.34
C VAL A 395 -15.86 -0.98 25.33
N LEU A 396 -16.34 -2.05 25.97
CA LEU A 396 -17.74 -2.48 25.87
C LEU A 396 -18.74 -1.44 26.39
N PRO A 397 -18.50 -0.71 27.50
CA PRO A 397 -19.35 0.40 27.90
C PRO A 397 -19.40 1.55 26.88
N LEU A 398 -18.31 1.79 26.13
CA LEU A 398 -18.27 2.82 25.09
C LEU A 398 -19.11 2.39 23.89
N LEU A 399 -18.91 1.15 23.45
CA LEU A 399 -19.64 0.54 22.35
C LEU A 399 -21.16 0.49 22.61
N ARG A 400 -21.59 0.19 23.84
CA ARG A 400 -23.01 0.18 24.22
C ARG A 400 -23.69 1.55 24.19
N ARG A 401 -22.94 2.65 23.98
CA ARG A 401 -23.49 3.99 23.77
C ARG A 401 -23.88 4.26 22.31
N CYS A 402 -23.44 3.43 21.37
CA CYS A 402 -23.81 3.57 19.96
C CYS A 402 -25.30 3.29 19.75
N ASP A 403 -25.87 3.87 18.70
CA ASP A 403 -27.26 3.58 18.30
C ASP A 403 -27.40 2.13 17.82
N ASP A 404 -26.42 1.63 17.07
CA ASP A 404 -26.28 0.21 16.71
C ASP A 404 -24.91 -0.34 17.15
N PRO A 405 -24.78 -0.74 18.43
CA PRO A 405 -23.53 -1.28 18.96
C PRO A 405 -23.05 -2.55 18.26
N ALA A 406 -23.94 -3.34 17.67
CA ALA A 406 -23.58 -4.60 17.02
C ALA A 406 -22.93 -4.35 15.66
N VAL A 407 -23.51 -3.45 14.85
CA VAL A 407 -22.91 -3.03 13.56
C VAL A 407 -21.54 -2.41 13.79
N VAL A 408 -21.42 -1.46 14.72
CA VAL A 408 -20.14 -0.79 15.02
C VAL A 408 -19.08 -1.78 15.52
N ALA A 409 -19.46 -2.78 16.32
CA ALA A 409 -18.54 -3.83 16.75
C ALA A 409 -18.08 -4.72 15.61
N ALA A 410 -18.98 -5.08 14.69
CA ALA A 410 -18.66 -5.87 13.50
C ALA A 410 -17.67 -5.15 12.59
N GLU A 411 -17.92 -3.86 12.30
CA GLU A 411 -17.01 -3.03 11.51
C GLU A 411 -15.65 -2.87 12.20
N THR A 412 -15.64 -2.60 13.50
CA THR A 412 -14.40 -2.49 14.28
C THR A 412 -13.62 -3.83 14.27
N ALA A 413 -14.31 -4.97 14.38
CA ALA A 413 -13.68 -6.29 14.32
C ALA A 413 -13.08 -6.58 12.94
N ALA A 414 -13.77 -6.20 11.86
CA ALA A 414 -13.27 -6.33 10.50
C ALA A 414 -12.01 -5.45 10.28
N SER A 415 -12.02 -4.20 10.75
CA SER A 415 -10.84 -3.32 10.67
C SER A 415 -9.68 -3.76 11.57
N LEU A 416 -9.97 -4.41 12.69
CA LEU A 416 -8.94 -4.96 13.58
C LEU A 416 -8.20 -6.14 12.93
N GLY A 417 -8.93 -6.96 12.14
CA GLY A 417 -8.38 -8.12 11.44
C GLY A 417 -7.53 -9.00 12.36
N TYR A 418 -6.31 -9.31 11.93
CA TYR A 418 -5.35 -10.12 12.69
C TYR A 418 -4.44 -9.31 13.64
N GLN A 419 -4.65 -8.00 13.81
CA GLN A 419 -3.70 -7.12 14.51
C GLN A 419 -3.71 -7.26 16.04
N ASP A 420 -4.83 -7.67 16.64
CA ASP A 420 -4.99 -7.81 18.09
C ASP A 420 -5.99 -8.92 18.45
N TYR A 421 -5.45 -10.11 18.71
CA TYR A 421 -6.25 -11.29 19.05
C TYR A 421 -7.18 -11.05 20.26
N ASN A 422 -6.69 -10.38 21.31
CA ASN A 422 -7.49 -10.17 22.52
C ASN A 422 -8.59 -9.12 22.31
N GLY A 423 -8.29 -8.06 21.57
CA GLY A 423 -9.30 -7.09 21.14
C GLY A 423 -10.39 -7.75 20.29
N LEU A 424 -10.00 -8.57 19.31
CA LEU A 424 -10.93 -9.28 18.44
C LEU A 424 -11.80 -10.26 19.23
N ARG A 425 -11.22 -10.97 20.20
CA ARG A 425 -11.97 -11.86 21.11
C ARG A 425 -13.02 -11.10 21.92
N VAL A 426 -12.69 -9.95 22.48
CA VAL A 426 -13.66 -9.11 23.22
C VAL A 426 -14.83 -8.67 22.33
N LEU A 427 -14.57 -8.29 21.07
CA LEU A 427 -15.62 -7.92 20.12
C LEU A 427 -16.46 -9.14 19.68
N ALA A 428 -15.84 -10.28 19.41
CA ALA A 428 -16.55 -11.51 19.05
C ALA A 428 -17.44 -12.03 20.19
N ASP A 429 -16.95 -11.99 21.43
CA ASP A 429 -17.73 -12.36 22.62
C ASP A 429 -18.93 -11.41 22.80
N TYR A 430 -18.74 -10.10 22.58
CA TYR A 430 -19.82 -9.13 22.59
C TYR A 430 -20.86 -9.41 21.50
N LEU A 431 -20.41 -9.63 20.27
CA LEU A 431 -21.26 -9.93 19.12
C LEU A 431 -22.03 -11.25 19.31
N GLN A 432 -21.43 -12.24 19.96
CA GLN A 432 -22.12 -13.48 20.32
C GLN A 432 -23.31 -13.22 21.26
N GLU A 433 -23.15 -12.29 22.21
CA GLU A 433 -24.22 -11.95 23.16
C GLU A 433 -25.29 -11.05 22.53
N SER A 434 -24.89 -10.07 21.72
CA SER A 434 -25.79 -9.04 21.19
C SER A 434 -26.43 -9.38 19.85
N ALA A 435 -25.71 -10.12 18.98
CA ALA A 435 -26.05 -10.34 17.59
C ALA A 435 -25.44 -11.65 17.03
N PRO A 436 -25.76 -12.83 17.60
CA PRO A 436 -25.08 -14.10 17.27
C PRO A 436 -25.33 -14.64 15.85
N ASP A 437 -26.29 -14.07 15.12
CA ASP A 437 -26.69 -14.52 13.79
C ASP A 437 -26.30 -13.50 12.69
N THR A 438 -25.44 -12.51 13.01
CA THR A 438 -24.94 -11.56 12.00
C THR A 438 -23.67 -12.06 11.32
N ASP A 439 -23.46 -11.60 10.11
CA ASP A 439 -22.23 -11.87 9.34
C ASP A 439 -21.00 -11.32 10.06
N GLY A 440 -21.10 -10.15 10.69
CA GLY A 440 -20.05 -9.56 11.51
C GLY A 440 -19.58 -10.45 12.66
N TYR A 441 -20.51 -11.10 13.37
CA TYR A 441 -20.17 -12.08 14.42
C TYR A 441 -19.39 -13.27 13.83
N HIS A 442 -19.93 -13.84 12.77
CA HIS A 442 -19.36 -15.01 12.12
C HIS A 442 -17.99 -14.72 11.51
N ASN A 443 -17.77 -13.52 10.97
CA ASN A 443 -16.47 -13.07 10.48
C ASN A 443 -15.45 -12.94 11.62
N ALA A 444 -15.77 -12.22 12.69
CA ALA A 444 -14.87 -12.05 13.84
C ALA A 444 -14.49 -13.40 14.48
N ARG A 445 -15.46 -14.32 14.59
CA ARG A 445 -15.23 -15.67 15.07
C ARG A 445 -14.39 -16.52 14.11
N GLY A 446 -14.62 -16.38 12.80
CA GLY A 446 -13.81 -17.00 11.76
C GLY A 446 -12.34 -16.60 11.88
N ALA A 447 -12.08 -15.30 12.04
CA ALA A 447 -10.73 -14.77 12.19
C ALA A 447 -10.03 -15.29 13.47
N LEU A 448 -10.74 -15.39 14.60
CA LEU A 448 -10.20 -16.01 15.82
C LEU A 448 -9.86 -17.48 15.62
N HIS A 449 -10.76 -18.25 14.99
CA HIS A 449 -10.50 -19.65 14.66
C HIS A 449 -9.32 -19.81 13.72
N TYR A 450 -9.17 -18.90 12.75
CA TYR A 450 -8.04 -18.88 11.83
C TYR A 450 -6.72 -18.62 12.59
N MET A 451 -6.68 -17.60 13.45
CA MET A 451 -5.51 -17.27 14.28
C MET A 451 -5.13 -18.39 15.26
N ASP A 452 -6.12 -19.18 15.72
CA ASP A 452 -5.90 -20.37 16.56
C ASP A 452 -5.40 -21.60 15.75
N GLY A 453 -5.28 -21.51 14.43
CA GLY A 453 -4.98 -22.65 13.55
C GLY A 453 -6.12 -23.66 13.40
N ARG A 454 -7.35 -23.28 13.77
CA ARG A 454 -8.58 -24.10 13.67
C ARG A 454 -9.32 -23.81 12.37
N TYR A 455 -8.66 -24.07 11.25
CA TYR A 455 -9.12 -23.68 9.91
C TYR A 455 -10.51 -24.23 9.53
N ALA A 456 -10.86 -25.46 9.92
CA ALA A 456 -12.20 -26.00 9.66
C ALA A 456 -13.30 -25.24 10.43
N ASP A 457 -13.04 -24.84 11.68
CA ASP A 457 -13.97 -24.01 12.45
C ASP A 457 -14.07 -22.59 11.85
N ALA A 458 -12.95 -22.07 11.33
CA ALA A 458 -12.89 -20.77 10.65
C ALA A 458 -13.72 -20.79 9.38
N MET A 459 -13.52 -21.80 8.53
CA MET A 459 -14.26 -22.04 7.29
C MET A 459 -15.78 -22.13 7.55
N ALA A 460 -16.20 -22.89 8.57
CA ALA A 460 -17.61 -22.97 8.93
C ALA A 460 -18.20 -21.62 9.38
N SER A 461 -17.41 -20.81 10.08
CA SER A 461 -17.82 -19.47 10.52
C SER A 461 -17.92 -18.52 9.34
N TYR A 462 -16.90 -18.44 8.47
CA TYR A 462 -16.97 -17.60 7.27
C TYR A 462 -18.10 -18.01 6.32
N LEU A 463 -18.37 -19.31 6.14
CA LEU A 463 -19.53 -19.77 5.36
C LEU A 463 -20.86 -19.32 5.96
N SER A 464 -20.93 -19.24 7.29
CA SER A 464 -22.10 -18.69 7.98
C SER A 464 -22.23 -17.20 7.71
N ALA A 465 -21.11 -16.45 7.74
CA ALA A 465 -21.08 -15.02 7.39
C ALA A 465 -21.58 -14.76 5.96
N ILE A 466 -21.08 -15.52 4.98
CA ILE A 466 -21.49 -15.45 3.56
C ILE A 466 -22.99 -15.72 3.39
N LYS A 467 -23.56 -16.65 4.17
CA LYS A 467 -24.99 -16.99 4.10
C LYS A 467 -25.89 -15.93 4.73
N THR A 468 -25.37 -15.17 5.69
CA THR A 468 -26.11 -14.12 6.40
C THR A 468 -25.94 -12.74 5.79
N SER A 469 -24.90 -12.51 4.99
CA SER A 469 -24.64 -11.21 4.38
C SER A 469 -25.46 -10.98 3.10
N GLU A 470 -25.88 -9.73 2.87
CA GLU A 470 -26.48 -9.31 1.60
C GLU A 470 -25.40 -9.12 0.51
N GLY A 471 -24.16 -8.84 0.91
CA GLY A 471 -22.97 -8.79 0.04
C GLY A 471 -22.08 -10.00 0.28
N GLN A 472 -22.15 -11.00 -0.60
CA GLN A 472 -21.49 -12.29 -0.42
C GLN A 472 -19.96 -12.23 -0.59
N SER A 473 -19.43 -11.29 -1.38
CA SER A 473 -18.02 -11.26 -1.82
C SER A 473 -17.01 -11.00 -0.70
N ALA A 474 -17.32 -10.14 0.28
CA ALA A 474 -16.34 -9.66 1.27
C ALA A 474 -15.72 -10.77 2.15
N TYR A 475 -16.37 -11.93 2.26
CA TYR A 475 -15.91 -13.05 3.10
C TYR A 475 -15.46 -14.27 2.29
N VAL A 476 -15.66 -14.28 0.97
CA VAL A 476 -15.30 -15.43 0.11
C VAL A 476 -13.81 -15.70 0.19
N TRP A 477 -12.98 -14.67 0.08
CA TRP A 477 -11.53 -14.81 0.18
C TRP A 477 -11.10 -15.45 1.51
N SER A 478 -11.59 -14.95 2.65
CA SER A 478 -11.26 -15.49 3.98
C SER A 478 -11.73 -16.95 4.15
N TYR A 479 -12.87 -17.30 3.55
CA TYR A 479 -13.38 -18.66 3.51
C TYR A 479 -12.49 -19.59 2.66
N LEU A 480 -12.11 -19.16 1.45
CA LEU A 480 -11.27 -19.94 0.54
C LEU A 480 -9.87 -20.16 1.13
N ASP A 481 -9.26 -19.15 1.74
CA ASP A 481 -7.98 -19.29 2.43
C ASP A 481 -8.07 -20.25 3.63
N ALA A 482 -9.13 -20.15 4.44
CA ALA A 482 -9.38 -21.13 5.51
C ALA A 482 -9.58 -22.55 4.96
N ALA A 483 -10.27 -22.70 3.82
CA ALA A 483 -10.51 -23.98 3.17
C ALA A 483 -9.22 -24.61 2.61
N ALA A 484 -8.37 -23.82 1.97
CA ALA A 484 -7.05 -24.24 1.50
C ALA A 484 -6.16 -24.64 2.69
N SER A 485 -6.13 -23.81 3.74
CA SER A 485 -5.42 -24.11 4.98
C SER A 485 -5.92 -25.38 5.69
N ALA A 486 -7.20 -25.72 5.54
CA ALA A 486 -7.80 -26.98 6.01
C ALA A 486 -7.55 -28.17 5.06
N GLY A 487 -7.19 -27.93 3.80
CA GLY A 487 -7.09 -28.94 2.74
C GLY A 487 -8.44 -29.43 2.21
N GLU A 488 -9.45 -28.56 2.20
CA GLU A 488 -10.83 -28.86 1.81
C GLU A 488 -11.34 -27.98 0.65
N ILE A 489 -10.44 -27.28 -0.05
CA ILE A 489 -10.76 -26.25 -1.06
C ILE A 489 -11.72 -26.71 -2.16
N ALA A 490 -11.55 -27.92 -2.70
CA ALA A 490 -12.38 -28.44 -3.79
C ALA A 490 -13.85 -28.65 -3.39
N GLY A 491 -14.08 -29.09 -2.14
CA GLY A 491 -15.45 -29.18 -1.61
C GLY A 491 -15.99 -27.81 -1.19
N ALA A 492 -15.10 -26.91 -0.78
CA ALA A 492 -15.46 -25.61 -0.26
C ALA A 492 -16.03 -24.68 -1.34
N ILE A 493 -15.49 -24.68 -2.56
CA ILE A 493 -15.99 -23.87 -3.68
C ILE A 493 -17.44 -24.25 -4.03
N GLU A 494 -17.75 -25.55 -4.07
CA GLU A 494 -19.06 -26.06 -4.47
C GLU A 494 -20.21 -25.77 -3.49
N VAL A 495 -19.89 -25.45 -2.23
CA VAL A 495 -20.92 -25.11 -1.22
C VAL A 495 -21.20 -23.62 -1.10
N LEU A 496 -20.45 -22.77 -1.82
CA LEU A 496 -20.70 -21.34 -1.87
C LEU A 496 -21.95 -21.02 -2.71
N PRO A 497 -22.63 -19.90 -2.43
CA PRO A 497 -23.85 -19.53 -3.17
C PRO A 497 -23.58 -19.30 -4.67
N ASP A 498 -22.40 -18.80 -5.00
CA ASP A 498 -21.90 -18.63 -6.37
C ASP A 498 -20.56 -19.34 -6.56
N PRO A 499 -20.58 -20.64 -6.93
CA PRO A 499 -19.36 -21.41 -7.17
C PRO A 499 -18.56 -20.95 -8.40
N GLU A 500 -19.11 -20.08 -9.26
CA GLU A 500 -18.42 -19.54 -10.44
C GLU A 500 -17.50 -18.40 -10.04
N SER A 501 -18.05 -17.35 -9.44
CA SER A 501 -17.24 -16.26 -8.91
C SER A 501 -16.27 -16.73 -7.82
N ALA A 502 -16.62 -17.75 -7.03
CA ALA A 502 -15.69 -18.33 -6.06
C ALA A 502 -14.52 -19.10 -6.70
N PHE A 503 -14.73 -19.69 -7.88
CA PHE A 503 -13.68 -20.35 -8.63
C PHE A 503 -12.72 -19.31 -9.23
N GLU A 504 -13.25 -18.24 -9.81
CA GLU A 504 -12.49 -17.08 -10.29
C GLU A 504 -11.65 -16.45 -9.16
N GLU A 505 -12.29 -16.12 -8.03
CA GLU A 505 -11.63 -15.54 -6.85
C GLU A 505 -10.53 -16.47 -6.30
N PHE A 506 -10.77 -17.78 -6.29
CA PHE A 506 -9.77 -18.76 -5.92
C PHE A 506 -8.55 -18.69 -6.84
N PHE A 507 -8.75 -18.63 -8.16
CA PHE A 507 -7.66 -18.55 -9.12
C PHE A 507 -6.93 -17.22 -9.08
N TYR A 508 -7.63 -16.11 -8.88
CA TYR A 508 -7.02 -14.80 -8.65
C TYR A 508 -6.09 -14.83 -7.42
N ALA A 509 -6.60 -15.30 -6.28
CA ALA A 509 -5.82 -15.41 -5.05
C ALA A 509 -4.70 -16.46 -5.14
N TYR A 510 -4.89 -17.53 -5.92
CA TYR A 510 -3.88 -18.56 -6.14
C TYR A 510 -2.74 -18.10 -7.06
N ASP A 511 -3.07 -17.42 -8.16
CA ASP A 511 -2.08 -16.88 -9.10
C ASP A 511 -1.27 -15.74 -8.46
N ASP A 512 -1.87 -14.98 -7.55
CA ASP A 512 -1.19 -13.96 -6.72
C ASP A 512 -0.41 -14.55 -5.51
N GLY A 513 -0.46 -15.88 -5.30
CA GLY A 513 0.21 -16.55 -4.17
C GLY A 513 -0.39 -16.25 -2.78
N GLN A 514 -1.60 -15.70 -2.73
CA GLN A 514 -2.33 -15.42 -1.49
C GLN A 514 -2.96 -16.68 -0.88
N ILE A 515 -3.31 -17.68 -1.71
CA ILE A 515 -3.81 -18.99 -1.28
C ILE A 515 -2.83 -20.09 -1.69
N ALA A 516 -2.37 -20.87 -0.70
CA ALA A 516 -1.49 -22.01 -0.92
C ALA A 516 -2.29 -23.32 -0.92
N VAL A 517 -2.39 -23.97 -2.09
CA VAL A 517 -2.95 -25.33 -2.25
C VAL A 517 -1.93 -26.27 -2.87
N SER A 518 -2.09 -27.57 -2.64
CA SER A 518 -1.30 -28.58 -3.33
C SER A 518 -1.70 -28.74 -4.81
N THR A 519 -0.82 -29.26 -5.66
CA THR A 519 -1.14 -29.62 -7.05
C THR A 519 -2.26 -30.65 -7.11
N GLU A 520 -2.29 -31.62 -6.19
CA GLU A 520 -3.39 -32.60 -6.09
C GLU A 520 -4.73 -31.91 -5.78
N GLU A 521 -4.74 -30.94 -4.85
CA GLU A 521 -5.93 -30.16 -4.51
C GLU A 521 -6.38 -29.26 -5.68
N LEU A 522 -5.44 -28.58 -6.37
CA LEU A 522 -5.73 -27.80 -7.57
C LEU A 522 -6.36 -28.65 -8.67
N HIS A 523 -5.75 -29.80 -8.96
CA HIS A 523 -6.26 -30.73 -9.97
C HIS A 523 -7.67 -31.22 -9.62
N ASP A 524 -7.93 -31.51 -8.35
CA ASP A 524 -9.26 -31.91 -7.88
C ASP A 524 -10.29 -30.77 -8.02
N VAL A 525 -9.92 -29.53 -7.70
CA VAL A 525 -10.75 -28.33 -7.93
C VAL A 525 -11.12 -28.20 -9.41
N VAL A 526 -10.13 -28.17 -10.29
CA VAL A 526 -10.32 -27.98 -11.73
C VAL A 526 -11.09 -29.13 -12.36
N ALA A 527 -10.75 -30.38 -12.02
CA ALA A 527 -11.41 -31.56 -12.59
C ALA A 527 -12.89 -31.62 -12.18
N LYS A 528 -13.22 -31.40 -10.91
CA LYS A 528 -14.62 -31.36 -10.45
C LYS A 528 -15.40 -30.25 -11.13
N ARG A 529 -14.80 -29.07 -11.28
CA ARG A 529 -15.45 -27.94 -11.95
C ARG A 529 -15.68 -28.23 -13.43
N PHE A 530 -14.69 -28.82 -14.11
CA PHE A 530 -14.79 -29.22 -15.51
C PHE A 530 -15.82 -30.33 -15.74
N GLU A 531 -15.96 -31.28 -14.82
CA GLU A 531 -17.04 -32.29 -14.85
C GLU A 531 -18.42 -31.66 -14.74
N ALA A 532 -18.56 -30.61 -13.91
CA ALA A 532 -19.81 -29.89 -13.72
C ALA A 532 -20.16 -28.94 -14.88
N LYS A 533 -19.16 -28.25 -15.45
CA LYS A 533 -19.30 -27.23 -16.51
C LYS A 533 -18.22 -27.37 -17.61
N PRO A 534 -18.26 -28.41 -18.46
CA PRO A 534 -17.26 -28.63 -19.51
C PRO A 534 -17.32 -27.63 -20.69
N GLU A 535 -18.34 -26.77 -20.72
CA GLU A 535 -18.52 -25.73 -21.74
C GLU A 535 -17.97 -24.35 -21.37
N ASP A 536 -17.66 -24.15 -20.09
CA ASP A 536 -17.09 -22.92 -19.56
C ASP A 536 -15.64 -22.75 -20.06
N ALA A 537 -15.34 -21.58 -20.62
CA ALA A 537 -14.07 -21.34 -21.30
C ALA A 537 -12.91 -21.16 -20.31
N GLU A 538 -13.14 -20.55 -19.15
CA GLU A 538 -12.13 -20.41 -18.10
C GLU A 538 -11.82 -21.77 -17.47
N VAL A 539 -12.85 -22.56 -17.17
CA VAL A 539 -12.66 -23.91 -16.64
C VAL A 539 -11.94 -24.80 -17.66
N ALA A 540 -12.23 -24.66 -18.95
CA ALA A 540 -11.52 -25.36 -20.02
C ALA A 540 -10.05 -24.91 -20.16
N LEU A 541 -9.77 -23.62 -19.99
CA LEU A 541 -8.41 -23.07 -19.93
C LEU A 541 -7.64 -23.74 -18.78
N ARG A 542 -8.14 -23.66 -17.54
CA ARG A 542 -7.49 -24.27 -16.36
C ARG A 542 -7.34 -25.78 -16.49
N MET A 543 -8.33 -26.47 -17.06
CA MET A 543 -8.23 -27.91 -17.31
C MET A 543 -7.18 -28.24 -18.38
N SER A 544 -6.99 -27.37 -19.38
CA SER A 544 -5.94 -27.57 -20.38
C SER A 544 -4.53 -27.40 -19.80
N GLU A 545 -4.35 -26.47 -18.85
CA GLU A 545 -3.11 -26.32 -18.08
C GLU A 545 -2.81 -27.61 -17.29
N VAL A 546 -3.80 -28.11 -16.52
CA VAL A 546 -3.69 -29.38 -15.76
C VAL A 546 -3.36 -30.58 -16.66
N LEU A 547 -3.97 -30.67 -17.85
CA LEU A 547 -3.66 -31.72 -18.83
C LEU A 547 -2.24 -31.57 -19.40
N GLY A 548 -1.81 -30.34 -19.67
CA GLY A 548 -0.48 -30.01 -20.15
C GLY A 548 0.61 -30.40 -19.16
N GLU A 549 0.47 -29.98 -17.89
CA GLU A 549 1.36 -30.34 -16.78
C GLU A 549 1.40 -31.85 -16.56
N GLY A 550 0.25 -32.53 -16.71
CA GLY A 550 0.14 -33.99 -16.65
C GLY A 550 0.72 -34.75 -17.85
N GLY A 551 1.29 -34.06 -18.84
CA GLY A 551 1.89 -34.64 -20.05
C GLY A 551 0.87 -35.16 -21.07
N ARG A 552 -0.42 -34.83 -20.92
CA ARG A 552 -1.51 -35.21 -21.84
C ARG A 552 -1.71 -34.11 -22.89
N THR A 553 -0.61 -33.73 -23.56
CA THR A 553 -0.55 -32.56 -24.45
C THR A 553 -1.52 -32.61 -25.63
N ASP A 554 -1.80 -33.80 -26.16
CA ASP A 554 -2.75 -33.94 -27.28
C ASP A 554 -4.19 -33.65 -26.83
N GLU A 555 -4.55 -34.05 -25.60
CA GLU A 555 -5.87 -33.80 -25.03
C GLU A 555 -6.04 -32.33 -24.63
N ALA A 556 -4.96 -31.71 -24.10
CA ALA A 556 -4.92 -30.27 -23.85
C ALA A 556 -5.12 -29.48 -25.15
N GLU A 557 -4.40 -29.85 -26.22
CA GLU A 557 -4.54 -29.21 -27.53
C GLU A 557 -5.97 -29.35 -28.09
N GLU A 558 -6.54 -30.56 -28.05
CA GLU A 558 -7.90 -30.80 -28.51
C GLU A 558 -8.92 -29.95 -27.73
N LEU A 559 -8.75 -29.86 -26.40
CA LEU A 559 -9.60 -29.05 -25.54
C LEU A 559 -9.51 -27.56 -25.87
N ILE A 560 -8.29 -27.01 -26.01
CA ILE A 560 -8.08 -25.60 -26.33
C ILE A 560 -8.69 -25.26 -27.68
N ARG A 561 -8.39 -26.04 -28.73
CA ARG A 561 -8.93 -25.80 -30.09
C ARG A 561 -10.45 -25.87 -30.12
N LYS A 562 -11.04 -26.84 -29.43
CA LYS A 562 -12.50 -26.98 -29.33
C LYS A 562 -13.13 -25.78 -28.59
N THR A 563 -12.44 -25.23 -27.61
CA THR A 563 -12.91 -24.07 -26.83
C THR A 563 -12.80 -22.79 -27.65
N LEU A 564 -11.65 -22.54 -28.29
CA LEU A 564 -11.47 -21.44 -29.24
C LEU A 564 -12.53 -21.46 -30.35
N GLN A 565 -12.81 -22.63 -30.95
CA GLN A 565 -13.86 -22.76 -31.96
C GLN A 565 -15.26 -22.39 -31.46
N LYS A 566 -15.55 -22.53 -30.16
CA LYS A 566 -16.84 -22.13 -29.58
C LYS A 566 -16.91 -20.63 -29.27
N LEU A 567 -15.76 -19.98 -29.08
CA LEU A 567 -15.63 -18.54 -28.91
C LEU A 567 -15.68 -17.83 -30.27
N ASP A 568 -15.17 -18.48 -31.33
CA ASP A 568 -15.23 -17.97 -32.70
C ASP A 568 -16.67 -17.69 -33.17
N GLY A 569 -16.90 -16.47 -33.67
CA GLY A 569 -18.15 -16.06 -34.31
C GLY A 569 -19.26 -15.59 -33.35
N LYS A 570 -18.94 -15.36 -32.08
CA LYS A 570 -19.81 -14.63 -31.13
C LYS A 570 -19.29 -13.20 -30.96
N ASP A 571 -20.20 -12.25 -30.75
CA ASP A 571 -19.82 -10.97 -30.15
C ASP A 571 -19.43 -11.28 -28.70
N LEU A 572 -18.12 -11.34 -28.45
CA LEU A 572 -17.55 -11.63 -27.14
C LEU A 572 -17.65 -10.37 -26.27
N ASP A 573 -17.92 -10.56 -24.98
CA ASP A 573 -17.64 -9.55 -23.97
C ASP A 573 -16.12 -9.49 -23.71
N GLU A 574 -15.71 -8.48 -22.95
CA GLU A 574 -14.31 -8.22 -22.62
C GLU A 574 -13.64 -9.44 -21.95
N ASP A 575 -14.35 -10.09 -21.02
CA ASP A 575 -13.87 -11.29 -20.32
C ASP A 575 -13.65 -12.47 -21.29
N SER A 576 -14.59 -12.69 -22.21
CA SER A 576 -14.46 -13.75 -23.22
C SER A 576 -13.36 -13.47 -24.23
N GLU A 577 -13.08 -12.18 -24.52
CA GLU A 577 -11.95 -11.79 -25.37
C GLU A 577 -10.61 -12.06 -24.68
N TYR A 578 -10.50 -11.73 -23.39
CA TYR A 578 -9.34 -12.07 -22.57
C TYR A 578 -9.11 -13.60 -22.49
N LEU A 579 -10.17 -14.39 -22.31
CA LEU A 579 -10.07 -15.86 -22.30
C LEU A 579 -9.64 -16.42 -23.66
N ARG A 580 -10.12 -15.83 -24.77
CA ARG A 580 -9.69 -16.21 -26.12
C ARG A 580 -8.20 -15.94 -26.34
N GLU A 581 -7.70 -14.80 -25.89
CA GLU A 581 -6.29 -14.44 -25.96
C GLU A 581 -5.44 -15.42 -25.13
N SER A 582 -5.85 -15.68 -23.88
CA SER A 582 -5.17 -16.59 -22.97
C SER A 582 -5.08 -18.02 -23.52
N LEU A 583 -6.20 -18.57 -24.01
CA LEU A 583 -6.24 -19.88 -24.68
C LEU A 583 -5.36 -19.93 -25.93
N SER A 584 -5.30 -18.83 -26.69
CA SER A 584 -4.44 -18.74 -27.89
C SER A 584 -2.96 -18.76 -27.51
N ASN A 585 -2.58 -18.00 -26.48
CA ASN A 585 -1.22 -17.98 -25.94
C ASN A 585 -0.79 -19.36 -25.41
N ASP A 586 -1.68 -20.07 -24.72
CA ASP A 586 -1.39 -21.43 -24.25
C ASP A 586 -1.27 -22.45 -25.38
N LEU A 587 -2.09 -22.33 -26.43
CA LEU A 587 -1.94 -23.13 -27.63
C LEU A 587 -0.58 -22.90 -28.29
N VAL A 588 -0.14 -21.63 -28.40
CA VAL A 588 1.16 -21.26 -28.95
C VAL A 588 2.29 -21.89 -28.13
N ARG A 589 2.24 -21.78 -26.79
CA ARG A 589 3.23 -22.40 -25.88
C ARG A 589 3.26 -23.91 -26.04
N LEU A 590 2.10 -24.57 -26.06
CA LEU A 590 1.97 -26.02 -26.21
C LEU A 590 2.52 -26.52 -27.56
N LEU A 591 2.21 -25.82 -28.66
CA LEU A 591 2.72 -26.14 -29.98
C LEU A 591 4.22 -25.89 -30.11
N TYR A 592 4.73 -24.80 -29.51
CA TYR A 592 6.16 -24.52 -29.47
C TYR A 592 6.92 -25.64 -28.74
N ARG A 593 6.49 -26.02 -27.53
CA ARG A 593 7.09 -27.09 -26.72
C ARG A 593 7.06 -28.46 -27.41
N THR A 594 6.04 -28.73 -28.22
CA THR A 594 5.95 -29.96 -29.01
C THR A 594 6.71 -29.90 -30.35
N GLY A 595 7.50 -28.84 -30.59
CA GLY A 595 8.31 -28.67 -31.80
C GLY A 595 7.50 -28.30 -33.05
N ARG A 596 6.23 -27.92 -32.88
CA ARG A 596 5.26 -27.59 -33.94
C ARG A 596 5.00 -26.08 -34.03
N TRP A 597 6.00 -25.24 -33.73
CA TRP A 597 5.88 -23.77 -33.76
C TRP A 597 5.38 -23.24 -35.12
N GLU A 598 5.64 -23.95 -36.22
CA GLU A 598 5.13 -23.58 -37.54
C GLU A 598 3.60 -23.65 -37.65
N GLN A 599 2.95 -24.47 -36.81
CA GLN A 599 1.49 -24.55 -36.70
C GLN A 599 0.92 -23.52 -35.72
N ALA A 600 1.75 -22.99 -34.82
CA ALA A 600 1.35 -21.95 -33.87
C ALA A 600 1.15 -20.61 -34.59
N TYR A 601 2.11 -20.21 -35.43
CA TYR A 601 2.10 -18.90 -36.08
C TYR A 601 0.88 -18.60 -36.97
N PRO A 602 0.43 -19.48 -37.89
CA PRO A 602 -0.76 -19.24 -38.72
C PRO A 602 -2.07 -19.73 -38.09
N GLY A 603 -2.02 -20.30 -36.88
CA GLY A 603 -3.14 -21.03 -36.25
C GLY A 603 -3.99 -20.20 -35.29
N THR A 604 -3.61 -18.96 -35.02
CA THR A 604 -4.20 -18.07 -34.00
C THR A 604 -4.34 -16.66 -34.58
N GLU A 605 -5.57 -16.18 -34.79
CA GLU A 605 -5.83 -14.76 -35.10
C GLU A 605 -6.17 -14.02 -33.78
N PRO A 606 -5.54 -12.87 -33.44
CA PRO A 606 -4.56 -12.11 -34.23
C PRO A 606 -3.16 -12.77 -34.25
N ASN A 607 -2.45 -12.64 -35.37
CA ASN A 607 -1.11 -13.25 -35.52
C ASN A 607 -0.02 -12.53 -34.70
N ASP A 608 -0.27 -11.32 -34.23
CA ASP A 608 0.74 -10.44 -33.63
C ASP A 608 1.12 -10.91 -32.21
N ASP A 609 0.14 -11.26 -31.38
CA ASP A 609 0.39 -11.79 -30.02
C ASP A 609 1.09 -13.16 -30.06
N ALA A 610 0.71 -13.99 -31.03
CA ALA A 610 1.35 -15.27 -31.29
C ALA A 610 2.78 -15.10 -31.79
N LEU A 611 3.04 -14.10 -32.65
CA LEU A 611 4.38 -13.74 -33.08
C LEU A 611 5.23 -13.30 -31.88
N ASP A 612 4.74 -12.36 -31.08
CA ASP A 612 5.44 -11.84 -29.91
C ASP A 612 5.77 -12.96 -28.91
N SER A 613 4.81 -13.82 -28.61
CA SER A 613 5.02 -15.00 -27.75
C SER A 613 6.09 -15.95 -28.31
N LEU A 614 6.04 -16.26 -29.61
CA LEU A 614 7.03 -17.12 -30.26
C LEU A 614 8.41 -16.47 -30.32
N VAL A 615 8.49 -15.16 -30.54
CA VAL A 615 9.75 -14.39 -30.54
C VAL A 615 10.37 -14.40 -29.16
N ARG A 616 9.60 -14.15 -28.09
CA ARG A 616 10.11 -14.23 -26.71
C ARG A 616 10.60 -15.64 -26.37
N LEU A 617 9.82 -16.66 -26.70
CA LEU A 617 10.21 -18.06 -26.50
C LEU A 617 11.51 -18.40 -27.26
N ALA A 618 11.60 -18.05 -28.54
CA ALA A 618 12.78 -18.33 -29.36
C ALA A 618 14.01 -17.48 -28.99
N ALA A 619 13.84 -16.21 -28.60
CA ALA A 619 14.91 -15.33 -28.14
C ALA A 619 15.49 -15.83 -26.81
N SER A 620 14.64 -16.26 -25.87
CA SER A 620 15.08 -16.89 -24.61
C SER A 620 15.89 -18.18 -24.83
N GLU A 621 15.62 -18.90 -25.93
CA GLU A 621 16.39 -20.09 -26.34
C GLU A 621 17.56 -19.77 -27.28
N ARG A 622 17.72 -18.51 -27.68
CA ARG A 622 18.65 -18.06 -28.74
C ARG A 622 18.51 -18.86 -30.04
N ARG A 623 17.30 -19.31 -30.38
CA ARG A 623 16.96 -20.06 -31.61
C ARG A 623 16.93 -19.14 -32.83
N LEU A 624 18.10 -18.69 -33.28
CA LEU A 624 18.26 -17.77 -34.41
C LEU A 624 17.64 -18.29 -35.72
N ASP A 625 17.60 -19.61 -35.91
CA ASP A 625 16.93 -20.26 -37.04
C ASP A 625 15.42 -20.01 -37.03
N VAL A 626 14.79 -20.12 -35.85
CA VAL A 626 13.36 -19.87 -35.64
C VAL A 626 13.08 -18.38 -35.78
N LEU A 627 13.87 -17.51 -35.13
CA LEU A 627 13.70 -16.04 -35.21
C LEU A 627 13.80 -15.53 -36.66
N LYS A 628 14.77 -16.01 -37.45
CA LYS A 628 14.89 -15.65 -38.86
C LYS A 628 13.71 -16.16 -39.69
N SER A 629 13.26 -17.39 -39.43
CA SER A 629 12.10 -17.96 -40.13
C SER A 629 10.80 -17.22 -39.79
N LEU A 630 10.63 -16.81 -38.53
CA LEU A 630 9.52 -15.96 -38.08
C LEU A 630 9.60 -14.60 -38.76
N ASN A 631 10.79 -13.98 -38.82
CA ASN A 631 10.99 -12.68 -39.47
C ASN A 631 10.64 -12.73 -40.96
N ASP A 632 11.10 -13.75 -41.69
CA ASP A 632 10.80 -13.92 -43.11
C ASP A 632 9.29 -14.11 -43.35
N ARG A 633 8.59 -14.84 -42.46
CA ARG A 633 7.15 -15.07 -42.56
C ARG A 633 6.34 -13.83 -42.22
N ALA A 634 6.65 -13.18 -41.10
CA ALA A 634 5.97 -11.96 -40.67
C ALA A 634 6.20 -10.82 -41.68
N GLN A 635 7.41 -10.68 -42.23
CA GLN A 635 7.70 -9.72 -43.29
C GLN A 635 6.93 -10.01 -44.59
N ALA A 636 6.66 -11.28 -44.89
CA ALA A 636 5.83 -11.67 -46.03
C ALA A 636 4.33 -11.43 -45.79
N ALA A 637 3.87 -11.46 -44.53
CA ALA A 637 2.49 -11.23 -44.14
C ALA A 637 2.18 -9.73 -44.05
N ASP A 638 2.96 -8.97 -43.29
CA ASP A 638 2.86 -7.52 -43.16
C ASP A 638 4.23 -6.88 -42.90
N ALA A 639 4.81 -6.25 -43.92
CA ALA A 639 6.10 -5.57 -43.80
C ALA A 639 6.07 -4.27 -42.95
N GLY A 640 4.90 -3.81 -42.52
CA GLY A 640 4.70 -2.59 -41.74
C GLY A 640 4.60 -2.81 -40.22
N ASP A 641 4.54 -4.05 -39.75
CA ASP A 641 4.35 -4.40 -38.34
C ASP A 641 5.52 -3.93 -37.44
N ALA A 642 5.19 -3.29 -36.32
CA ALA A 642 6.16 -2.84 -35.32
C ALA A 642 6.92 -4.01 -34.65
N SER A 643 6.28 -5.17 -34.48
CA SER A 643 6.90 -6.36 -33.92
C SER A 643 8.02 -6.92 -34.80
N LEU A 644 8.01 -6.63 -36.11
CA LEU A 644 9.14 -6.93 -36.99
C LEU A 644 10.41 -6.14 -36.63
N ALA A 645 10.26 -4.87 -36.22
CA ALA A 645 11.39 -4.09 -35.76
C ALA A 645 11.94 -4.65 -34.44
N ALA A 646 11.07 -5.05 -33.50
CA ALA A 646 11.50 -5.70 -32.27
C ALA A 646 12.25 -7.02 -32.55
N LEU A 647 11.70 -7.87 -33.41
CA LEU A 647 12.31 -9.13 -33.85
C LEU A 647 13.68 -8.90 -34.53
N ALA A 648 13.78 -7.91 -35.42
CA ALA A 648 15.05 -7.53 -36.03
C ALA A 648 16.07 -7.03 -34.98
N GLY A 649 15.59 -6.36 -33.93
CA GLY A 649 16.38 -5.97 -32.76
C GLY A 649 16.95 -7.16 -32.00
N GLU A 650 16.13 -8.16 -31.68
CA GLU A 650 16.56 -9.41 -31.02
C GLU A 650 17.57 -10.18 -31.88
N ILE A 651 17.32 -10.30 -33.19
CA ILE A 651 18.26 -10.92 -34.14
C ILE A 651 19.60 -10.17 -34.13
N ALA A 652 19.59 -8.84 -34.22
CA ALA A 652 20.81 -8.03 -34.21
C ALA A 652 21.58 -8.12 -32.88
N LEU A 653 20.86 -8.21 -31.75
CA LEU A 653 21.45 -8.37 -30.43
C LEU A 653 22.14 -9.74 -30.30
N ILE A 654 21.47 -10.82 -30.69
CA ILE A 654 22.02 -12.19 -30.71
C ILE A 654 23.23 -12.30 -31.66
N GLU A 655 23.23 -11.54 -32.76
CA GLU A 655 24.36 -11.45 -33.71
C GLU A 655 25.49 -10.50 -33.28
N GLY A 656 25.44 -9.91 -32.08
CA GLY A 656 26.50 -9.05 -31.54
C GLY A 656 26.58 -7.66 -32.18
N ARG A 657 25.45 -7.13 -32.67
CA ARG A 657 25.33 -5.79 -33.29
C ARG A 657 24.47 -4.83 -32.44
N PRO A 658 24.91 -4.46 -31.22
CA PRO A 658 24.06 -3.75 -30.26
C PRO A 658 23.61 -2.35 -30.72
N GLY A 659 24.44 -1.60 -31.43
CA GLY A 659 24.03 -0.29 -31.98
C GLY A 659 22.96 -0.41 -33.08
N GLU A 660 22.91 -1.53 -33.81
CA GLU A 660 21.83 -1.81 -34.74
C GLU A 660 20.57 -2.27 -34.02
N ALA A 661 20.71 -3.16 -33.02
CA ALA A 661 19.62 -3.58 -32.16
C ALA A 661 18.93 -2.39 -31.50
N ALA A 662 19.69 -1.44 -30.95
CA ALA A 662 19.17 -0.21 -30.35
C ALA A 662 18.30 0.60 -31.32
N ARG A 663 18.71 0.73 -32.60
CA ARG A 663 17.91 1.43 -33.62
C ARG A 663 16.61 0.69 -33.97
N HIS A 664 16.66 -0.63 -34.03
CA HIS A 664 15.49 -1.47 -34.29
C HIS A 664 14.50 -1.42 -33.12
N PHE A 665 14.97 -1.57 -31.87
CA PHE A 665 14.13 -1.43 -30.69
C PHE A 665 13.56 -0.02 -30.53
N LYS A 666 14.33 1.02 -30.86
CA LYS A 666 13.80 2.39 -30.92
C LYS A 666 12.64 2.49 -31.93
N ARG A 667 12.82 1.99 -33.15
CA ARG A 667 11.76 1.98 -34.15
C ARG A 667 10.53 1.20 -33.66
N ALA A 668 10.72 0.07 -32.98
CA ALA A 668 9.61 -0.69 -32.40
C ALA A 668 8.87 0.14 -31.33
N ALA A 669 9.61 0.75 -30.40
CA ALA A 669 9.06 1.61 -29.36
C ALA A 669 8.31 2.85 -29.94
N ASP A 670 8.85 3.47 -30.98
CA ASP A 670 8.25 4.64 -31.65
C ASP A 670 6.98 4.27 -32.46
N SER A 671 6.79 2.98 -32.77
CA SER A 671 5.67 2.49 -33.59
C SER A 671 4.50 1.93 -32.77
N VAL A 672 4.67 1.82 -31.45
CA VAL A 672 3.63 1.31 -30.53
C VAL A 672 3.15 2.49 -29.67
N GLU A 673 1.91 2.92 -29.87
CA GLU A 673 1.27 4.00 -29.08
C GLU A 673 0.93 3.56 -27.63
N ASP A 674 1.11 2.26 -27.31
CA ASP A 674 0.49 1.59 -26.18
C ASP A 674 1.40 1.28 -24.97
N GLN A 675 0.74 0.83 -23.90
CA GLN A 675 1.26 0.32 -22.63
C GLN A 675 2.41 -0.69 -22.71
N TYR A 676 2.74 -1.26 -23.87
CA TYR A 676 3.82 -2.23 -24.06
C TYR A 676 5.16 -1.62 -24.52
N GLY A 677 5.18 -0.33 -24.90
CA GLY A 677 6.41 0.33 -25.39
C GLY A 677 7.56 0.32 -24.38
N TRP A 678 7.29 0.16 -23.08
CA TRP A 678 8.34 0.08 -22.05
C TRP A 678 9.27 -1.12 -22.23
N ILE A 679 8.78 -2.25 -22.76
CA ILE A 679 9.58 -3.46 -23.01
C ILE A 679 10.63 -3.16 -24.06
N TYR A 680 10.22 -2.56 -25.18
CA TYR A 680 11.14 -2.17 -26.26
C TYR A 680 12.09 -1.06 -25.84
N ARG A 681 11.65 -0.08 -25.04
CA ARG A 681 12.53 0.94 -24.45
C ARG A 681 13.56 0.34 -23.49
N HIS A 682 13.22 -0.71 -22.75
CA HIS A 682 14.17 -1.43 -21.90
C HIS A 682 15.19 -2.22 -22.74
N SER A 683 14.75 -2.94 -23.78
CA SER A 683 15.66 -3.61 -24.72
C SER A 683 16.56 -2.63 -25.47
N GLN A 684 16.05 -1.46 -25.86
CA GLN A 684 16.81 -0.36 -26.44
C GLN A 684 17.89 0.15 -25.47
N LEU A 685 17.54 0.43 -24.21
CA LEU A 685 18.48 0.88 -23.18
C LEU A 685 19.63 -0.11 -23.03
N ASN A 686 19.32 -1.40 -22.87
CA ASN A 686 20.32 -2.45 -22.75
C ASN A 686 21.24 -2.53 -23.97
N ALA A 687 20.69 -2.39 -25.18
CA ALA A 687 21.46 -2.34 -26.41
C ALA A 687 22.35 -1.09 -26.49
N CYS A 688 21.86 0.09 -26.09
CA CYS A 688 22.63 1.33 -26.05
C CYS A 688 23.77 1.26 -25.03
N LEU A 689 23.53 0.72 -23.82
CA LEU A 689 24.58 0.51 -22.82
C LEU A 689 25.66 -0.44 -23.35
N LYS A 690 25.28 -1.55 -24.01
CA LYS A 690 26.22 -2.47 -24.67
C LYS A 690 27.00 -1.83 -25.81
N ALA A 691 26.44 -0.84 -26.49
CA ALA A 691 27.11 -0.08 -27.54
C ALA A 691 27.97 1.09 -27.02
N GLY A 692 27.90 1.41 -25.72
CA GLY A 692 28.48 2.65 -25.17
C GLY A 692 27.76 3.93 -25.62
N GLU A 693 26.53 3.80 -26.12
CA GLU A 693 25.71 4.87 -26.69
C GLU A 693 24.61 5.36 -25.72
N TRP A 694 24.81 5.20 -24.41
CA TRP A 694 23.83 5.61 -23.38
C TRP A 694 23.43 7.09 -23.47
N ARG A 695 24.36 7.95 -23.89
CA ARG A 695 24.10 9.39 -24.06
C ARG A 695 23.09 9.65 -25.18
N ALA A 696 23.20 8.91 -26.28
CA ALA A 696 22.28 9.03 -27.41
C ALA A 696 20.87 8.52 -27.03
N TYR A 697 20.80 7.47 -26.20
CA TYR A 697 19.53 7.03 -25.62
C TYR A 697 18.88 8.16 -24.83
N TYR A 698 19.60 8.71 -23.84
CA TYR A 698 19.12 9.78 -22.96
C TYR A 698 18.68 11.03 -23.73
N GLU A 699 19.52 11.54 -24.65
CA GLU A 699 19.22 12.75 -25.43
C GLU A 699 18.04 12.57 -26.40
N SER A 700 17.64 11.32 -26.67
CA SER A 700 16.56 11.00 -27.60
C SER A 700 15.29 10.47 -26.94
N ALA A 701 15.27 10.42 -25.60
CA ALA A 701 14.13 9.99 -24.82
C ALA A 701 13.08 11.10 -24.75
N ASP A 702 11.80 10.72 -24.87
CA ASP A 702 10.68 11.66 -24.76
C ASP A 702 10.51 12.16 -23.32
N ASP A 703 10.84 11.31 -22.34
CA ASP A 703 10.91 11.65 -20.92
C ASP A 703 12.36 11.52 -20.39
N PRO A 704 13.09 12.65 -20.29
CA PRO A 704 14.44 12.66 -19.74
C PRO A 704 14.53 12.25 -18.26
N ALA A 705 13.47 12.40 -17.46
CA ALA A 705 13.48 12.01 -16.04
C ALA A 705 13.41 10.49 -15.90
N GLU A 706 12.47 9.85 -16.60
CA GLU A 706 12.37 8.38 -16.62
C GLU A 706 13.66 7.75 -17.19
N ALA A 707 14.19 8.32 -18.28
CA ALA A 707 15.45 7.85 -18.87
C ALA A 707 16.64 8.02 -17.92
N PHE A 708 16.70 9.13 -17.17
CA PHE A 708 17.72 9.38 -16.16
C PHE A 708 17.70 8.29 -15.08
N ASP A 709 16.54 8.02 -14.50
CA ASP A 709 16.42 7.08 -13.40
C ASP A 709 16.91 5.69 -13.82
N ARG A 710 16.37 5.16 -14.92
CA ARG A 710 16.75 3.85 -15.48
C ARG A 710 18.24 3.76 -15.78
N LEU A 711 18.80 4.77 -16.46
CA LEU A 711 20.24 4.79 -16.79
C LEU A 711 21.11 4.88 -15.53
N SER A 712 20.70 5.67 -14.55
CA SER A 712 21.51 5.88 -13.36
C SER A 712 21.64 4.60 -12.53
N TYR A 713 20.56 3.81 -12.42
CA TYR A 713 20.59 2.49 -11.79
C TYR A 713 21.57 1.55 -12.52
N GLU A 714 21.43 1.42 -13.84
CA GLU A 714 22.29 0.55 -14.66
C GLU A 714 23.78 0.95 -14.57
N LEU A 715 24.08 2.25 -14.60
CA LEU A 715 25.46 2.73 -14.51
C LEU A 715 26.05 2.55 -13.10
N ILE A 716 25.24 2.63 -12.05
CA ILE A 716 25.67 2.34 -10.67
C ILE A 716 26.00 0.85 -10.54
N ASP A 717 25.15 -0.03 -11.05
CA ASP A 717 25.33 -1.48 -11.00
C ASP A 717 26.62 -1.90 -11.73
N ARG A 718 26.83 -1.35 -12.93
CA ARG A 718 28.05 -1.53 -13.74
C ARG A 718 29.28 -0.79 -13.21
N LYS A 719 29.12 0.04 -12.16
CA LYS A 719 30.17 0.89 -11.56
C LYS A 719 30.83 1.84 -12.55
N GLU A 720 30.09 2.30 -13.56
CA GLU A 720 30.55 3.28 -14.55
C GLU A 720 30.44 4.73 -14.03
N TRP A 721 31.23 5.06 -13.01
CA TRP A 721 31.11 6.33 -12.28
C TRP A 721 31.31 7.57 -13.15
N ASP A 722 32.20 7.52 -14.15
CA ASP A 722 32.46 8.64 -15.06
C ASP A 722 31.27 8.90 -15.99
N SER A 723 30.63 7.84 -16.51
CA SER A 723 29.38 7.94 -17.29
C SER A 723 28.26 8.49 -16.43
N LEU A 724 28.15 8.03 -15.18
CA LEU A 724 27.14 8.49 -14.22
C LEU A 724 27.29 9.98 -13.88
N GLN A 725 28.52 10.46 -13.67
CA GLN A 725 28.78 11.89 -13.45
C GLN A 725 28.42 12.74 -14.67
N GLN A 726 28.71 12.24 -15.88
CA GLN A 726 28.31 12.91 -17.12
C GLN A 726 26.79 12.95 -17.27
N LEU A 727 26.09 11.87 -16.91
CA LEU A 727 24.63 11.80 -16.90
C LEU A 727 24.04 12.81 -15.90
N TRP A 728 24.59 12.93 -14.69
CA TRP A 728 24.18 13.95 -13.71
C TRP A 728 24.32 15.37 -14.29
N ALA A 729 25.48 15.70 -14.84
CA ALA A 729 25.72 17.03 -15.42
C ALA A 729 24.79 17.32 -16.61
N LEU A 730 24.48 16.30 -17.40
CA LEU A 730 23.56 16.42 -18.53
C LEU A 730 22.12 16.65 -18.05
N HIS A 731 21.64 15.88 -17.07
CA HIS A 731 20.30 16.05 -16.50
C HIS A 731 20.14 17.38 -15.76
N GLU A 732 21.14 17.78 -14.94
CA GLU A 732 21.18 19.09 -14.26
C GLU A 732 21.07 20.27 -15.25
N SER A 733 21.55 20.10 -16.50
CA SER A 733 21.47 21.15 -17.52
C SER A 733 20.11 21.26 -18.21
N GLN A 734 19.27 20.24 -18.10
CA GLN A 734 17.99 20.13 -18.82
C GLN A 734 16.78 20.23 -17.91
N SER A 735 16.91 19.87 -16.63
CA SER A 735 15.83 19.81 -15.66
C SER A 735 16.25 20.45 -14.34
N GLU A 736 15.33 21.17 -13.69
CA GLU A 736 15.50 21.63 -12.31
C GLU A 736 15.33 20.49 -11.27
N ALA A 737 15.13 19.24 -11.71
CA ALA A 737 14.85 18.08 -10.86
C ALA A 737 16.03 17.66 -9.97
N ALA A 738 16.20 18.35 -8.84
CA ALA A 738 17.15 18.00 -7.78
C ALA A 738 16.96 16.60 -7.15
N PRO A 739 15.73 16.03 -6.97
CA PRO A 739 15.56 14.80 -6.19
C PRO A 739 16.18 13.54 -6.82
N ALA A 740 15.91 13.27 -8.11
CA ALA A 740 16.43 12.08 -8.80
C ALA A 740 17.96 12.05 -8.80
N ILE A 741 18.59 13.20 -9.04
CA ILE A 741 20.04 13.35 -8.98
C ILE A 741 20.58 13.08 -7.57
N LEU A 742 19.93 13.61 -6.52
CA LEU A 742 20.33 13.36 -5.13
C LEU A 742 20.20 11.88 -4.77
N LEU A 743 19.12 11.22 -5.19
CA LEU A 743 18.91 9.78 -4.99
C LEU A 743 20.01 8.97 -5.67
N SER A 744 20.30 9.27 -6.95
CA SER A 744 21.39 8.64 -7.70
C SER A 744 22.76 8.85 -7.05
N LYS A 745 23.07 10.08 -6.59
CA LYS A 745 24.30 10.40 -5.86
C LYS A 745 24.39 9.63 -4.53
N SER A 746 23.29 9.51 -3.79
CA SER A 746 23.24 8.72 -2.55
C SER A 746 23.51 7.24 -2.81
N ARG A 747 22.86 6.63 -3.81
CA ARG A 747 23.08 5.22 -4.20
C ARG A 747 24.52 4.97 -4.65
N SER A 748 25.10 5.89 -5.44
CA SER A 748 26.52 5.81 -5.81
C SER A 748 27.44 5.88 -4.59
N ALA A 749 27.18 6.77 -3.64
CA ALA A 749 27.98 6.86 -2.40
C ALA A 749 27.86 5.58 -1.56
N TRP A 750 26.66 5.01 -1.44
CA TRP A 750 26.43 3.72 -0.79
C TRP A 750 27.23 2.60 -1.46
N ALA A 751 27.13 2.46 -2.79
CA ALA A 751 27.84 1.45 -3.56
C ALA A 751 29.38 1.58 -3.45
N ARG A 752 29.89 2.82 -3.30
CA ARG A 752 31.31 3.12 -3.04
C ARG A 752 31.74 2.94 -1.57
N LYS A 753 30.80 2.63 -0.67
CA LYS A 753 30.98 2.59 0.79
C LYS A 753 31.47 3.93 1.38
N ASP A 754 31.14 5.06 0.73
CA ASP A 754 31.39 6.42 1.23
C ASP A 754 30.21 6.88 2.09
N TYR A 755 30.20 6.44 3.34
CA TYR A 755 29.10 6.68 4.28
C TYR A 755 28.94 8.17 4.65
N HIS A 756 30.01 8.97 4.60
CA HIS A 756 29.89 10.41 4.86
C HIS A 756 29.17 11.12 3.72
N GLU A 757 29.53 10.82 2.47
CA GLU A 757 28.85 11.37 1.30
C GLU A 757 27.40 10.88 1.23
N TYR A 758 27.15 9.61 1.54
CA TYR A 758 25.80 9.04 1.64
C TYR A 758 24.92 9.82 2.63
N LEU A 759 25.42 10.07 3.85
CA LEU A 759 24.66 10.77 4.89
C LEU A 759 24.34 12.21 4.51
N ARG A 760 25.22 12.86 3.74
CA ARG A 760 24.96 14.21 3.22
C ARG A 760 23.80 14.18 2.23
N HIS A 761 23.89 13.36 1.18
CA HIS A 761 22.87 13.30 0.13
C HIS A 761 21.53 12.79 0.67
N SER A 762 21.52 11.73 1.49
CA SER A 762 20.29 11.22 2.10
C SER A 762 19.63 12.23 3.06
N SER A 763 20.39 13.09 3.74
CA SER A 763 19.82 14.19 4.52
C SER A 763 19.18 15.25 3.63
N GLU A 764 19.82 15.59 2.50
CA GLU A 764 19.25 16.52 1.52
C GLU A 764 17.96 15.96 0.92
N ILE A 765 17.89 14.66 0.60
CA ILE A 765 16.67 13.99 0.12
C ILE A 765 15.54 14.13 1.15
N ILE A 766 15.81 13.73 2.40
CA ILE A 766 14.80 13.75 3.48
C ILE A 766 14.30 15.19 3.75
N LEU A 767 15.17 16.19 3.64
CA LEU A 767 14.80 17.59 3.86
C LEU A 767 14.06 18.23 2.66
N ASN A 768 14.33 17.78 1.42
CA ASN A 768 13.90 18.51 0.21
C ASN A 768 12.64 17.98 -0.49
N LYS A 769 11.96 16.94 0.01
CA LYS A 769 10.56 16.50 -0.27
C LYS A 769 10.45 14.97 -0.24
N PRO A 770 9.96 14.35 0.84
CA PRO A 770 9.75 12.90 0.89
C PRO A 770 8.67 12.38 -0.07
N HIS A 771 7.77 13.25 -0.58
CA HIS A 771 6.65 12.85 -1.45
C HIS A 771 7.04 12.46 -2.88
N ASP A 772 8.25 12.81 -3.33
CA ASP A 772 8.72 12.52 -4.68
C ASP A 772 9.38 11.12 -4.79
N LEU A 773 9.55 10.41 -3.65
CA LEU A 773 10.04 9.04 -3.62
C LEU A 773 8.88 8.06 -3.40
N ALA A 774 8.96 6.89 -4.03
CA ALA A 774 8.10 5.79 -3.65
C ALA A 774 8.41 5.37 -2.19
N ALA A 775 7.39 4.96 -1.42
CA ALA A 775 7.54 4.64 0.00
C ALA A 775 8.65 3.60 0.28
N TYR A 776 8.80 2.60 -0.59
CA TYR A 776 9.85 1.58 -0.46
C TYR A 776 11.27 2.15 -0.68
N GLU A 777 11.44 3.17 -1.53
CA GLU A 777 12.73 3.82 -1.74
C GLU A 777 13.10 4.68 -0.53
N PHE A 778 12.10 5.38 0.03
CA PHE A 778 12.28 6.17 1.24
C PHE A 778 12.73 5.28 2.42
N ASP A 779 12.04 4.15 2.63
CA ASP A 779 12.41 3.17 3.66
C ASP A 779 13.81 2.58 3.43
N ALA A 780 14.19 2.32 2.17
CA ALA A 780 15.54 1.85 1.84
C ALA A 780 16.61 2.89 2.20
N VAL A 781 16.38 4.17 1.86
CA VAL A 781 17.29 5.29 2.18
C VAL A 781 17.42 5.46 3.70
N GLU A 782 16.33 5.39 4.44
CA GLU A 782 16.35 5.51 5.89
C GLU A 782 17.09 4.36 6.59
N ASN A 783 16.86 3.11 6.18
CA ASN A 783 17.56 1.96 6.73
C ASN A 783 19.08 2.05 6.47
N GLN A 784 19.47 2.41 5.24
CA GLN A 784 20.87 2.62 4.87
C GLN A 784 21.50 3.80 5.64
N ARG A 785 20.74 4.86 5.94
CA ARG A 785 21.19 5.99 6.78
C ARG A 785 21.57 5.53 8.18
N LEU A 786 20.77 4.68 8.82
CA LEU A 786 21.14 4.12 10.13
C LEU A 786 22.46 3.35 10.04
N ILE A 787 22.60 2.47 9.05
CA ILE A 787 23.82 1.68 8.86
C ILE A 787 25.02 2.60 8.64
N ALA A 788 24.89 3.62 7.80
CA ALA A 788 25.94 4.60 7.54
C ALA A 788 26.38 5.32 8.84
N LEU A 789 25.44 5.76 9.69
CA LEU A 789 25.74 6.39 10.99
C LEU A 789 26.51 5.43 11.93
N LEU A 790 26.11 4.16 11.98
CA LEU A 790 26.78 3.15 12.80
C LEU A 790 28.19 2.83 12.29
N GLN A 791 28.38 2.76 10.97
CA GLN A 791 29.68 2.51 10.35
C GLN A 791 30.70 3.63 10.59
N ILE A 792 30.25 4.89 10.67
CA ILE A 792 31.11 6.03 11.02
C ILE A 792 31.18 6.28 12.54
N HIS A 793 30.64 5.37 13.36
CA HIS A 793 30.62 5.42 14.83
C HIS A 793 29.88 6.63 15.45
N GLU A 794 28.94 7.24 14.72
CA GLU A 794 28.09 8.33 15.21
C GLU A 794 26.87 7.79 15.98
N HIS A 795 27.12 6.99 17.02
CA HIS A 795 26.06 6.27 17.77
C HIS A 795 25.01 7.21 18.39
N GLY A 796 25.39 8.44 18.76
CA GLY A 796 24.46 9.44 19.29
C GLY A 796 23.43 9.88 18.24
N ALA A 797 23.89 10.17 17.02
CA ALA A 797 23.02 10.51 15.90
C ALA A 797 22.21 9.30 15.42
N ALA A 798 22.80 8.10 15.41
CA ALA A 798 22.08 6.85 15.11
C ALA A 798 20.92 6.61 16.10
N LYS A 799 21.17 6.83 17.40
CA LYS A 799 20.13 6.72 18.43
C LYS A 799 19.05 7.78 18.24
N GLN A 800 19.43 9.04 18.03
CA GLN A 800 18.48 10.12 17.79
C GLN A 800 17.60 9.84 16.55
N PHE A 801 18.21 9.31 15.48
CA PHE A 801 17.50 8.88 14.29
C PHE A 801 16.51 7.74 14.61
N ALA A 802 16.96 6.67 15.26
CA ALA A 802 16.08 5.56 15.65
C ALA A 802 14.94 6.00 16.60
N ASP A 803 15.22 6.88 17.57
CA ASP A 803 14.21 7.47 18.45
C ASP A 803 13.17 8.28 17.66
N SER A 804 13.61 9.09 16.68
CA SER A 804 12.71 9.92 15.87
C SER A 804 11.76 9.12 14.97
N ARG A 805 12.14 7.88 14.63
CA ARG A 805 11.34 6.93 13.85
C ARG A 805 10.42 6.06 14.70
N GLU A 806 10.61 6.05 16.01
CA GLU A 806 9.88 5.18 16.95
C GLU A 806 9.95 3.68 16.60
N ASP A 807 10.99 3.28 15.87
CA ASP A 807 11.18 1.89 15.43
C ASP A 807 12.04 1.14 16.45
N GLU A 808 11.39 0.30 17.26
CA GLU A 808 12.05 -0.53 18.27
C GLU A 808 13.08 -1.51 17.65
N ALA A 809 12.95 -1.87 16.37
CA ALA A 809 13.96 -2.68 15.70
C ALA A 809 15.25 -1.88 15.48
N LEU A 810 15.15 -0.62 15.01
CA LEU A 810 16.28 0.28 14.87
C LEU A 810 16.93 0.58 16.22
N LEU A 811 16.13 0.77 17.28
CA LEU A 811 16.66 0.95 18.64
C LEU A 811 17.39 -0.28 19.15
N ALA A 812 16.86 -1.49 18.92
CA ALA A 812 17.55 -2.72 19.27
C ALA A 812 18.91 -2.82 18.56
N ILE A 813 18.97 -2.48 17.27
CA ILE A 813 20.21 -2.44 16.46
C ILE A 813 21.22 -1.43 17.05
N VAL A 814 20.78 -0.21 17.39
CA VAL A 814 21.65 0.81 18.00
C VAL A 814 22.15 0.39 19.39
N TYR A 815 21.30 -0.21 20.23
CA TYR A 815 21.71 -0.72 21.53
C TYR A 815 22.68 -1.90 21.40
N ALA A 816 22.47 -2.79 20.43
CA ALA A 816 23.40 -3.88 20.14
C ALA A 816 24.78 -3.34 19.70
N ALA A 817 24.79 -2.34 18.81
CA ALA A 817 26.01 -1.69 18.30
C ALA A 817 26.80 -0.98 19.41
N THR A 818 26.13 -0.42 20.41
CA THR A 818 26.75 0.22 21.58
C THR A 818 27.10 -0.74 22.71
N GLY A 819 26.82 -2.04 22.55
CA GLY A 819 27.10 -3.08 23.54
C GLY A 819 26.12 -3.16 24.72
N ASN A 820 24.98 -2.45 24.64
CA ASN A 820 23.96 -2.49 25.68
C ASN A 820 22.96 -3.65 25.46
N VAL A 821 23.41 -4.86 25.79
CA VAL A 821 22.65 -6.12 25.58
C VAL A 821 21.27 -6.09 26.22
N ALA A 822 21.15 -5.59 27.46
CA ALA A 822 19.88 -5.59 28.19
C ALA A 822 18.83 -4.68 27.53
N SER A 823 19.22 -3.49 27.05
CA SER A 823 18.31 -2.62 26.30
C SER A 823 17.99 -3.20 24.92
N ALA A 824 18.98 -3.78 24.22
CA ALA A 824 18.76 -4.41 22.93
C ALA A 824 17.75 -5.57 23.01
N GLN A 825 17.89 -6.47 23.99
CA GLN A 825 16.94 -7.56 24.23
C GLN A 825 15.53 -7.07 24.60
N ARG A 826 15.43 -5.98 25.38
CA ARG A 826 14.14 -5.39 25.75
C ARG A 826 13.42 -4.82 24.52
N SER A 827 14.13 -4.07 23.68
CA SER A 827 13.57 -3.56 22.43
C SER A 827 13.24 -4.69 21.46
N ALA A 828 14.09 -5.71 21.34
CA ALA A 828 13.81 -6.89 20.53
C ALA A 828 12.51 -7.60 20.96
N ARG A 829 12.28 -7.81 22.26
CA ARG A 829 11.01 -8.39 22.76
C ARG A 829 9.79 -7.57 22.40
N LYS A 830 9.91 -6.24 22.33
CA LYS A 830 8.81 -5.38 21.85
C LYS A 830 8.57 -5.56 20.36
N VAL A 831 9.63 -5.71 19.56
CA VAL A 831 9.52 -6.03 18.12
C VAL A 831 8.83 -7.38 17.94
N ALA A 832 9.10 -8.36 18.80
CA ALA A 832 8.51 -9.69 18.73
C ALA A 832 6.98 -9.71 18.85
N ILE A 833 6.39 -8.68 19.48
CA ILE A 833 4.92 -8.53 19.58
C ILE A 833 4.31 -8.36 18.18
N ALA A 834 4.98 -7.61 17.30
CA ALA A 834 4.53 -7.38 15.92
C ALA A 834 5.12 -8.40 14.92
N ASN A 835 6.33 -8.90 15.18
CA ASN A 835 6.99 -9.88 14.32
C ASN A 835 7.68 -10.97 15.18
N PRO A 836 6.98 -12.08 15.49
CA PRO A 836 7.44 -13.11 16.44
C PRO A 836 8.76 -13.79 16.07
N SER A 837 9.19 -13.70 14.81
CA SER A 837 10.42 -14.35 14.32
C SER A 837 11.69 -13.56 14.60
N LEU A 838 11.57 -12.25 14.90
CA LEU A 838 12.70 -11.31 14.99
C LEU A 838 13.65 -11.34 13.78
N THR A 839 13.15 -11.80 12.64
CA THR A 839 13.94 -12.04 11.43
C THR A 839 14.72 -10.81 11.01
N ARG A 840 14.10 -9.62 11.05
CA ARG A 840 14.75 -8.33 10.75
C ARG A 840 15.97 -8.04 11.63
N LEU A 841 15.97 -8.44 12.89
CA LEU A 841 17.10 -8.24 13.82
C LEU A 841 18.19 -9.27 13.60
N TYR A 842 17.80 -10.53 13.48
CA TYR A 842 18.75 -11.60 13.24
C TYR A 842 19.44 -11.40 11.89
N GLN A 843 18.73 -11.05 10.82
CA GLN A 843 19.29 -10.89 9.47
C GLN A 843 19.90 -9.51 9.20
N HIS A 844 19.98 -8.61 10.20
CA HIS A 844 20.54 -7.28 9.98
C HIS A 844 22.03 -7.36 9.59
N ASP A 845 22.41 -6.77 8.45
CA ASP A 845 23.75 -6.89 7.87
C ASP A 845 24.90 -6.55 8.83
N LEU A 846 24.70 -5.57 9.71
CA LEU A 846 25.73 -5.14 10.64
C LEU A 846 25.62 -5.80 12.04
N MET A 847 24.40 -6.11 12.49
CA MET A 847 24.13 -6.42 13.90
C MET A 847 23.58 -7.82 14.13
N GLY A 848 23.18 -8.52 13.07
CA GLY A 848 22.77 -9.92 13.11
C GLY A 848 23.74 -10.83 13.85
N PRO A 849 25.05 -10.81 13.52
CA PRO A 849 26.04 -11.62 14.23
C PRO A 849 26.08 -11.36 15.74
N ARG A 850 25.77 -10.14 16.18
CA ARG A 850 25.72 -9.78 17.61
C ARG A 850 24.47 -10.38 18.27
N PHE A 851 23.31 -10.28 17.63
CA PHE A 851 22.05 -10.88 18.10
C PHE A 851 22.07 -12.41 18.13
N LEU A 852 22.95 -13.06 17.36
CA LEU A 852 23.15 -14.52 17.39
C LEU A 852 24.18 -14.99 18.41
N SER A 853 24.88 -14.07 19.06
CA SER A 853 25.91 -14.44 20.03
C SER A 853 25.28 -15.01 21.31
N ALA A 854 26.08 -15.74 22.10
CA ALA A 854 25.64 -16.32 23.37
C ALA A 854 25.13 -15.26 24.39
N GLU A 855 25.50 -13.99 24.22
CA GLU A 855 24.96 -12.90 25.05
C GLU A 855 23.44 -12.72 24.87
N TYR A 856 22.87 -13.26 23.78
CA TYR A 856 21.45 -13.19 23.43
C TYR A 856 20.72 -14.54 23.49
N GLU A 857 21.30 -15.57 24.14
CA GLU A 857 20.71 -16.92 24.25
C GLU A 857 19.26 -16.89 24.77
N SER A 858 18.97 -16.08 25.79
CA SER A 858 17.58 -15.95 26.31
C SER A 858 16.57 -15.44 25.29
N LEU A 859 17.02 -14.73 24.25
CA LEU A 859 16.17 -14.26 23.17
C LEU A 859 15.92 -15.39 22.17
N HIS A 860 16.90 -16.27 21.93
CA HIS A 860 16.75 -17.45 21.07
C HIS A 860 15.77 -18.46 21.68
N ASP A 861 15.87 -18.70 23.00
CA ASP A 861 14.96 -19.59 23.73
C ASP A 861 13.50 -19.15 23.64
N GLU A 862 13.27 -17.84 23.66
CA GLU A 862 11.93 -17.23 23.59
C GLU A 862 11.43 -17.09 22.14
N PHE A 863 12.33 -16.69 21.24
CA PHE A 863 12.08 -16.48 19.81
C PHE A 863 13.12 -17.24 18.99
N PRO A 864 12.82 -18.50 18.62
CA PRO A 864 13.73 -19.35 17.89
C PRO A 864 14.28 -18.66 16.64
N VAL A 865 15.56 -18.86 16.37
CA VAL A 865 16.24 -18.17 15.27
C VAL A 865 15.71 -18.68 13.92
N SER A 866 15.24 -17.78 13.09
CA SER A 866 14.92 -18.05 11.67
C SER A 866 16.16 -17.90 10.80
N LEU A 867 16.41 -18.88 9.92
CA LEU A 867 17.53 -18.84 8.98
C LEU A 867 17.28 -17.81 7.86
N PRO A 868 18.28 -17.00 7.45
CA PRO A 868 18.17 -16.13 6.30
C PRO A 868 17.89 -16.91 5.04
N TYR A 869 16.91 -16.44 4.28
CA TYR A 869 16.85 -16.72 2.86
C TYR A 869 18.19 -16.29 2.24
N GLY A 870 18.91 -17.20 1.60
CA GLY A 870 20.25 -16.89 1.07
C GLY A 870 21.43 -17.11 2.01
N ALA A 871 21.27 -17.63 3.24
CA ALA A 871 22.38 -17.82 4.19
C ALA A 871 23.54 -18.69 3.69
N SER A 872 23.32 -19.51 2.67
CA SER A 872 24.31 -20.20 1.86
C SER A 872 24.12 -19.81 0.39
N GLN A 873 25.12 -19.89 -0.45
CA GLN A 873 24.96 -19.58 -1.87
C GLN A 873 26.02 -20.32 -2.65
N THR A 874 25.63 -20.98 -3.74
CA THR A 874 26.64 -21.49 -4.64
C THR A 874 27.11 -20.39 -5.51
N VAL A 875 28.41 -20.39 -5.62
CA VAL A 875 29.16 -19.49 -6.46
C VAL A 875 29.39 -20.16 -7.81
N ALA A 876 29.74 -21.46 -7.82
CA ALA A 876 29.85 -22.24 -9.05
C ALA A 876 29.58 -23.74 -8.87
N VAL A 877 29.07 -24.36 -9.93
CA VAL A 877 29.07 -25.82 -10.11
C VAL A 877 29.92 -26.18 -11.32
N LEU A 878 30.87 -27.09 -11.13
CA LEU A 878 31.89 -27.44 -12.12
C LEU A 878 31.64 -28.88 -12.56
N TYR A 879 31.51 -29.10 -13.86
CA TYR A 879 31.20 -30.37 -14.49
C TYR A 879 32.45 -30.88 -15.21
N ALA A 880 33.02 -31.99 -14.78
CA ALA A 880 34.23 -32.54 -15.41
C ALA A 880 33.87 -33.55 -16.52
N ALA A 881 34.58 -33.52 -17.66
CA ALA A 881 34.36 -34.48 -18.75
C ALA A 881 34.83 -35.92 -18.40
N GLN A 882 35.69 -36.06 -17.39
CA GLN A 882 36.14 -37.36 -16.87
C GLN A 882 35.92 -37.41 -15.35
N PRO A 883 35.52 -38.57 -14.78
CA PRO A 883 35.38 -38.71 -13.34
C PRO A 883 36.72 -38.41 -12.65
N ARG A 884 36.76 -37.37 -11.81
CA ARG A 884 37.90 -37.08 -10.95
C ARG A 884 37.41 -36.83 -9.52
N ALA A 885 37.88 -37.65 -8.60
CA ALA A 885 37.71 -37.37 -7.17
C ALA A 885 38.62 -36.19 -6.79
N ILE A 886 38.05 -35.03 -6.47
CA ILE A 886 38.79 -33.96 -5.80
C ILE A 886 38.95 -34.38 -4.35
N THR A 887 40.20 -34.55 -3.93
CA THR A 887 40.56 -35.02 -2.60
C THR A 887 40.83 -33.85 -1.66
N SER A 888 40.82 -34.11 -0.34
CA SER A 888 41.24 -33.10 0.66
C SER A 888 42.63 -32.49 0.39
N PRO A 889 43.65 -33.24 -0.07
CA PRO A 889 44.91 -32.66 -0.56
C PRO A 889 44.76 -31.66 -1.70
N ASP A 890 43.95 -31.95 -2.73
CA ASP A 890 43.73 -31.02 -3.86
C ASP A 890 43.14 -29.69 -3.37
N ILE A 891 42.18 -29.77 -2.43
CA ILE A 891 41.55 -28.58 -1.83
C ILE A 891 42.57 -27.76 -1.03
N ARG A 892 43.44 -28.41 -0.25
CA ARG A 892 44.50 -27.70 0.50
C ARG A 892 45.52 -27.05 -0.43
N GLU A 893 45.93 -27.76 -1.48
CA GLU A 893 46.86 -27.22 -2.47
C GLU A 893 46.26 -25.99 -3.18
N ALA A 894 44.99 -26.05 -3.58
CA ALA A 894 44.29 -24.91 -4.18
C ALA A 894 44.21 -23.71 -3.22
N ILE A 895 43.96 -23.95 -1.93
CA ILE A 895 43.94 -22.90 -0.89
C ILE A 895 45.33 -22.29 -0.66
N ASP A 896 46.38 -23.12 -0.68
CA ASP A 896 47.77 -22.66 -0.53
C ASP A 896 48.23 -21.76 -1.70
N GLN A 897 47.52 -21.82 -2.83
CA GLN A 897 47.77 -21.01 -4.04
C GLN A 897 46.87 -19.78 -4.17
N LEU A 898 46.00 -19.50 -3.19
CA LEU A 898 45.20 -18.28 -3.18
C LEU A 898 46.09 -17.06 -2.94
N GLU A 899 45.78 -15.94 -3.59
CA GLU A 899 46.54 -14.68 -3.45
C GLU A 899 46.48 -14.16 -2.01
N GLU A 900 45.30 -14.29 -1.39
CA GLU A 900 45.10 -14.06 0.04
C GLU A 900 44.77 -15.38 0.73
N ARG A 901 45.77 -15.96 1.39
CA ARG A 901 45.59 -17.21 2.12
C ARG A 901 44.73 -16.97 3.38
N PRO A 902 43.52 -17.54 3.48
CA PRO A 902 42.76 -17.45 4.72
C PRO A 902 43.51 -18.18 5.83
N GLN A 903 43.54 -17.60 7.04
CA GLN A 903 44.27 -18.15 8.19
C GLN A 903 43.63 -19.42 8.78
N SER A 904 42.54 -19.91 8.20
CA SER A 904 41.75 -21.02 8.72
C SER A 904 42.26 -22.38 8.24
N THR A 905 41.93 -23.41 9.01
CA THR A 905 42.21 -24.81 8.66
C THR A 905 41.03 -25.42 7.92
N VAL A 906 41.31 -26.11 6.80
CA VAL A 906 40.31 -26.89 6.08
C VAL A 906 39.79 -28.00 6.97
N ARG A 907 38.47 -28.06 7.15
CA ARG A 907 37.80 -29.13 7.89
C ARG A 907 37.09 -30.05 6.90
N SER A 908 37.38 -31.35 6.96
CA SER A 908 36.57 -32.35 6.27
C SER A 908 35.33 -32.61 7.12
N VAL A 909 34.15 -32.53 6.49
CA VAL A 909 32.87 -32.80 7.13
C VAL A 909 32.37 -34.14 6.61
N ALA A 910 31.83 -34.98 7.49
CA ALA A 910 31.26 -36.26 7.09
C ALA A 910 30.08 -36.01 6.14
N ALA A 911 30.18 -36.54 4.92
CA ALA A 911 29.09 -36.50 3.96
C ALA A 911 28.04 -37.55 4.36
N HIS A 912 26.85 -37.11 4.78
CA HIS A 912 25.74 -38.00 5.15
C HIS A 912 24.68 -38.17 4.04
N ALA A 913 24.85 -37.47 2.92
CA ALA A 913 23.95 -37.55 1.77
C ALA A 913 24.40 -38.63 0.77
N VAL A 914 23.42 -39.34 0.18
CA VAL A 914 23.68 -40.39 -0.81
C VAL A 914 24.32 -39.78 -2.06
N GLY A 915 25.54 -40.23 -2.38
CA GLY A 915 26.29 -39.82 -3.57
C GLY A 915 27.26 -38.67 -3.37
N ILE A 916 27.23 -37.94 -2.24
CA ILE A 916 28.30 -36.97 -1.93
C ILE A 916 29.52 -37.75 -1.44
N GLU A 917 30.65 -37.58 -2.12
CA GLU A 917 31.89 -38.29 -1.79
C GLU A 917 32.67 -37.56 -0.71
N GLN A 918 32.72 -36.22 -0.78
CA GLN A 918 33.47 -35.40 0.15
C GLN A 918 32.82 -34.03 0.35
N VAL A 919 32.85 -33.53 1.59
CA VAL A 919 32.56 -32.14 1.92
C VAL A 919 33.78 -31.56 2.65
N ALA A 920 34.21 -30.37 2.23
CA ALA A 920 35.23 -29.59 2.91
C ALA A 920 34.70 -28.19 3.20
N THR A 921 35.06 -27.63 4.35
CA THR A 921 34.71 -26.27 4.74
C THR A 921 35.97 -25.48 5.12
N LEU A 922 35.93 -24.17 4.86
CA LEU A 922 36.99 -23.20 5.10
C LEU A 922 36.36 -21.92 5.65
N ALA A 923 36.71 -21.54 6.86
CA ALA A 923 36.24 -20.27 7.44
C ALA A 923 36.98 -19.08 6.79
N VAL A 924 36.25 -18.07 6.32
CA VAL A 924 36.79 -16.86 5.69
C VAL A 924 36.08 -15.67 6.32
N GLY A 925 36.73 -15.03 7.29
CA GLY A 925 36.08 -13.98 8.08
C GLY A 925 34.86 -14.51 8.85
N ASP A 926 33.70 -13.91 8.62
CA ASP A 926 32.37 -14.29 9.13
C ASP A 926 31.61 -15.25 8.21
N ALA A 927 32.23 -15.67 7.09
CA ALA A 927 31.68 -16.64 6.16
C ALA A 927 32.37 -18.01 6.25
N THR A 928 31.68 -19.01 5.72
CA THR A 928 32.19 -20.37 5.51
C THR A 928 32.13 -20.70 4.03
N VAL A 929 33.29 -20.82 3.40
CA VAL A 929 33.40 -21.38 2.05
C VAL A 929 33.32 -22.90 2.16
N TRP A 930 32.47 -23.52 1.35
CA TRP A 930 32.31 -24.97 1.33
C TRP A 930 32.54 -25.50 -0.08
N VAL A 931 33.05 -26.73 -0.15
CA VAL A 931 33.33 -27.48 -1.39
C VAL A 931 32.71 -28.86 -1.24
N VAL A 932 31.90 -29.24 -2.23
CA VAL A 932 31.17 -30.51 -2.27
C VAL A 932 31.54 -31.25 -3.55
N THR A 933 31.85 -32.55 -3.45
CA THR A 933 32.18 -33.41 -4.60
C THR A 933 31.21 -34.57 -4.74
N ARG A 934 30.86 -34.92 -5.98
CA ARG A 934 29.95 -36.04 -6.29
C ARG A 934 30.26 -36.67 -7.65
N SER A 935 30.09 -37.99 -7.74
CA SER A 935 30.31 -38.82 -8.94
C SER A 935 29.02 -39.26 -9.65
N SER A 936 27.90 -38.62 -9.34
CA SER A 936 26.60 -38.86 -10.01
C SER A 936 25.98 -37.55 -10.48
N ARG A 937 24.98 -37.65 -11.37
CA ARG A 937 24.25 -36.50 -11.94
C ARG A 937 23.87 -35.46 -10.85
N PRO A 938 24.20 -34.17 -11.01
CA PRO A 938 23.62 -33.06 -10.27
C PRO A 938 22.15 -32.92 -10.65
N ASN A 939 21.40 -32.13 -9.89
CA ASN A 939 19.93 -32.06 -9.85
C ASN A 939 19.20 -32.01 -11.21
N GLU A 940 17.91 -32.39 -11.20
CA GLU A 940 17.08 -32.60 -12.39
C GLU A 940 16.44 -31.31 -12.98
N GLY A 941 16.61 -30.14 -12.35
CA GLY A 941 15.90 -28.90 -12.70
C GLY A 941 16.49 -27.98 -13.75
N PHE A 942 17.78 -28.09 -14.04
CA PHE A 942 18.41 -27.29 -15.09
C PHE A 942 18.72 -28.17 -16.29
N ARG A 943 18.24 -27.76 -17.47
CA ARG A 943 18.64 -28.37 -18.73
C ARG A 943 19.30 -27.34 -19.62
N VAL A 944 20.27 -27.80 -20.40
CA VAL A 944 20.76 -26.99 -21.52
C VAL A 944 19.71 -27.00 -22.63
N ASN A 945 19.49 -25.87 -23.29
CA ASN A 945 18.49 -25.77 -24.37
C ASN A 945 18.76 -26.80 -25.48
N ASP A 946 17.71 -27.33 -26.08
CA ASP A 946 17.81 -28.18 -27.26
C ASP A 946 18.53 -27.42 -28.38
N GLY A 947 19.71 -27.89 -28.78
CA GLY A 947 20.59 -27.22 -29.75
C GLY A 947 21.83 -26.55 -29.14
N SER A 948 22.02 -26.62 -27.82
CA SER A 948 23.24 -26.15 -27.15
C SER A 948 24.49 -26.89 -27.67
N PRO A 949 25.69 -26.26 -27.65
CA PRO A 949 26.94 -26.90 -28.05
C PRO A 949 27.16 -28.26 -27.36
N PRO A 950 27.81 -29.25 -28.01
CA PRO A 950 27.95 -30.60 -27.45
C PRO A 950 28.56 -30.65 -26.04
N TRP A 951 29.46 -29.72 -25.70
CA TRP A 951 30.05 -29.65 -24.37
C TRP A 951 29.04 -29.24 -23.28
N ALA A 952 27.95 -28.55 -23.63
CA ALA A 952 26.90 -28.13 -22.72
C ALA A 952 26.09 -29.34 -22.21
N THR A 953 25.97 -30.41 -23.00
CA THR A 953 25.33 -31.68 -22.59
C THR A 953 26.05 -32.37 -21.41
N LEU A 954 27.29 -31.95 -21.10
CA LEU A 954 27.98 -32.37 -19.88
C LEU A 954 27.26 -31.90 -18.60
N VAL A 955 26.41 -30.87 -18.68
CA VAL A 955 25.55 -30.45 -17.57
C VAL A 955 24.44 -31.45 -17.32
N ASP A 956 23.87 -32.01 -18.39
CA ASP A 956 22.77 -32.96 -18.30
C ASP A 956 23.24 -34.33 -17.80
N ALA A 957 24.48 -34.75 -18.05
CA ALA A 957 24.96 -36.08 -17.63
C ALA A 957 26.45 -36.11 -17.27
N PRO A 958 26.90 -35.32 -16.27
CA PRO A 958 28.31 -35.30 -15.92
C PRO A 958 28.73 -36.62 -15.26
N PRO A 959 29.92 -37.14 -15.59
CA PRO A 959 30.51 -38.25 -14.85
C PRO A 959 30.95 -37.86 -13.43
N SER A 960 31.19 -36.57 -13.15
CA SER A 960 31.41 -36.02 -11.81
C SER A 960 31.25 -34.51 -11.80
N TRP A 961 30.85 -33.94 -10.66
CA TRP A 961 30.78 -32.49 -10.46
C TRP A 961 31.31 -32.04 -9.09
N VAL A 962 31.61 -30.75 -9.01
CA VAL A 962 32.08 -30.08 -7.80
C VAL A 962 31.33 -28.77 -7.65
N ALA A 963 30.65 -28.59 -6.52
CA ALA A 963 30.06 -27.31 -6.16
C ALA A 963 30.96 -26.59 -5.17
N VAL A 964 31.11 -25.30 -5.38
CA VAL A 964 31.76 -24.39 -4.44
C VAL A 964 30.79 -23.26 -4.13
N GLY A 965 30.66 -22.96 -2.85
CA GLY A 965 29.89 -21.81 -2.44
C GLY A 965 30.28 -21.29 -1.09
N VAL A 966 29.48 -20.33 -0.63
CA VAL A 966 29.70 -19.57 0.59
C VAL A 966 28.50 -19.76 1.50
N SER A 967 28.69 -19.72 2.82
CA SER A 967 27.62 -19.54 3.79
C SER A 967 27.97 -18.38 4.68
N ALA A 968 27.08 -17.41 4.78
CA ALA A 968 27.25 -16.24 5.63
C ALA A 968 25.90 -15.72 6.08
N TRP A 969 25.87 -15.21 7.30
CA TRP A 969 24.65 -14.66 7.88
C TRP A 969 24.37 -13.22 7.42
N THR A 970 25.41 -12.50 6.98
CA THR A 970 25.36 -11.11 6.52
C THR A 970 25.69 -11.05 5.04
N ASN A 971 25.20 -10.03 4.33
CA ASN A 971 25.58 -9.82 2.93
C ASN A 971 27.08 -9.55 2.79
N GLY A 972 27.66 -8.77 3.71
CA GLY A 972 29.10 -8.45 3.69
C GLY A 972 29.99 -9.68 3.86
N GLY A 973 29.65 -10.60 4.77
CA GLY A 973 30.35 -11.86 4.90
C GLY A 973 30.19 -12.72 3.66
N ARG A 974 28.99 -12.73 3.07
CA ARG A 974 28.71 -13.44 1.82
C ARG A 974 29.63 -12.95 0.71
N GLU A 975 29.65 -11.65 0.43
CA GLU A 975 30.51 -11.03 -0.59
C GLU A 975 31.99 -11.41 -0.41
N GLY A 976 32.52 -11.33 0.82
CA GLY A 976 33.91 -11.69 1.12
C GLY A 976 34.21 -13.18 0.90
N GLY A 977 33.32 -14.05 1.35
CA GLY A 977 33.45 -15.49 1.14
C GLY A 977 33.26 -15.90 -0.32
N GLU A 978 32.41 -15.20 -1.09
CA GLU A 978 32.22 -15.45 -2.52
C GLU A 978 33.51 -15.24 -3.31
N VAL A 979 34.29 -14.18 -3.02
CA VAL A 979 35.58 -13.94 -3.69
C VAL A 979 36.51 -15.16 -3.52
N VAL A 980 36.63 -15.66 -2.29
CA VAL A 980 37.47 -16.84 -2.00
C VAL A 980 36.89 -18.09 -2.64
N ALA A 981 35.57 -18.28 -2.62
CA ALA A 981 34.90 -19.39 -3.29
C ALA A 981 35.17 -19.37 -4.81
N ARG A 982 35.12 -18.21 -5.47
CA ARG A 982 35.44 -18.05 -6.90
C ARG A 982 36.89 -18.41 -7.21
N GLN A 983 37.83 -17.87 -6.46
CA GLN A 983 39.25 -18.18 -6.63
C GLN A 983 39.53 -19.66 -6.39
N LEU A 984 38.94 -20.26 -5.36
CA LEU A 984 39.08 -21.67 -5.04
C LEU A 984 38.51 -22.56 -6.17
N ALA A 985 37.32 -22.25 -6.66
CA ALA A 985 36.70 -22.93 -7.80
C ALA A 985 37.58 -22.86 -9.06
N ALA A 986 38.09 -21.67 -9.39
CA ALA A 986 38.97 -21.48 -10.54
C ALA A 986 40.28 -22.28 -10.44
N ARG A 987 40.88 -22.37 -9.25
CA ARG A 987 42.12 -23.12 -9.00
C ARG A 987 41.92 -24.63 -9.04
N LEU A 988 40.86 -25.13 -8.40
CA LEU A 988 40.54 -26.55 -8.38
C LEU A 988 40.36 -27.14 -9.79
N PHE A 989 40.03 -26.30 -10.78
CA PHE A 989 39.66 -26.72 -12.14
C PHE A 989 40.57 -26.22 -13.26
N SER A 990 41.60 -25.43 -12.95
CA SER A 990 42.57 -24.99 -13.96
C SER A 990 43.26 -26.20 -14.59
N GLY A 991 43.12 -26.37 -15.92
CA GLY A 991 43.73 -27.47 -16.67
C GLY A 991 42.84 -28.69 -16.93
N HIS A 992 41.53 -28.61 -16.67
CA HIS A 992 40.59 -29.70 -16.93
C HIS A 992 39.58 -29.37 -18.03
N GLU A 993 39.25 -30.34 -18.88
CA GLU A 993 38.14 -30.21 -19.84
C GLU A 993 36.79 -30.45 -19.14
N GLY A 994 35.82 -29.57 -19.40
CA GLY A 994 34.51 -29.63 -18.73
C GLY A 994 33.62 -28.43 -19.05
N ALA A 995 32.61 -28.23 -18.21
CA ALA A 995 31.73 -27.06 -18.20
C ALA A 995 31.67 -26.45 -16.79
N VAL A 996 31.38 -25.16 -16.70
CA VAL A 996 31.22 -24.45 -15.43
C VAL A 996 29.91 -23.68 -15.43
N ARG A 997 29.03 -23.96 -14.47
CA ARG A 997 27.84 -23.18 -14.17
C ARG A 997 28.21 -22.11 -13.15
N LEU A 998 27.99 -20.86 -13.51
CA LEU A 998 28.23 -19.68 -12.68
C LEU A 998 26.89 -19.04 -12.30
N LYS A 999 26.77 -18.63 -11.04
CA LYS A 999 25.66 -17.79 -10.59
C LYS A 999 26.09 -16.33 -10.69
N PRO A 1000 25.35 -15.47 -11.43
CA PRO A 1000 25.66 -14.05 -11.48
C PRO A 1000 25.47 -13.41 -10.10
N PRO A 1001 26.26 -12.38 -9.75
CA PRO A 1001 26.01 -11.58 -8.55
C PRO A 1001 24.59 -11.03 -8.56
N GLY A 1002 23.82 -11.19 -7.47
CA GLY A 1002 22.49 -10.59 -7.32
C GLY A 1002 21.33 -11.22 -8.09
N GLY A 1003 21.57 -12.11 -9.07
CA GLY A 1003 20.51 -12.76 -9.85
C GLY A 1003 20.00 -14.05 -9.19
N TYR A 1004 18.71 -14.09 -8.84
CA TYR A 1004 18.07 -15.29 -8.28
C TYR A 1004 17.69 -16.35 -9.33
N LEU A 1005 17.46 -15.95 -10.59
CA LEU A 1005 16.78 -16.80 -11.58
C LEU A 1005 17.59 -17.18 -12.83
N MET A 1006 18.80 -16.63 -13.02
CA MET A 1006 19.58 -16.84 -14.24
C MET A 1006 20.91 -17.51 -13.93
N SER A 1007 21.07 -18.81 -14.21
CA SER A 1007 22.37 -19.49 -14.14
C SER A 1007 22.97 -19.64 -15.53
N VAL A 1008 24.27 -19.37 -15.65
CA VAL A 1008 24.96 -19.37 -16.95
C VAL A 1008 26.04 -20.44 -16.97
N VAL A 1009 26.10 -21.24 -18.03
CA VAL A 1009 27.12 -22.27 -18.22
C VAL A 1009 28.12 -21.85 -19.28
N TYR A 1010 29.39 -22.03 -18.98
CA TYR A 1010 30.51 -21.79 -19.88
C TYR A 1010 31.27 -23.08 -20.11
N ARG A 1011 31.92 -23.19 -21.28
CA ARG A 1011 32.96 -24.19 -21.48
C ARG A 1011 34.10 -23.90 -20.51
N ASN A 1012 34.61 -24.93 -19.82
CA ASN A 1012 35.77 -24.76 -18.95
C ASN A 1012 37.01 -24.43 -19.80
N GLN A 1013 37.44 -23.17 -19.73
CA GLN A 1013 38.70 -22.69 -20.28
C GLN A 1013 39.52 -22.05 -19.15
N ALA A 1014 40.82 -22.36 -19.08
CA ALA A 1014 41.68 -21.91 -17.98
C ALA A 1014 41.72 -20.37 -17.86
N ASP A 1015 41.74 -19.66 -18.99
CA ASP A 1015 41.75 -18.20 -19.03
C ASP A 1015 40.42 -17.61 -18.54
N LEU A 1016 39.29 -18.24 -18.91
CA LEU A 1016 37.95 -17.85 -18.46
C LEU A 1016 37.81 -18.02 -16.95
N LEU A 1017 38.17 -19.18 -16.39
CA LEU A 1017 38.11 -19.41 -14.95
C LEU A 1017 39.05 -18.46 -14.19
N SER A 1018 40.23 -18.17 -14.74
CA SER A 1018 41.16 -17.21 -14.12
C SER A 1018 40.63 -15.79 -14.16
N ALA A 1019 39.93 -15.39 -15.23
CA ALA A 1019 39.30 -14.07 -15.35
C ALA A 1019 38.14 -13.95 -14.36
N TRP A 1020 37.24 -14.92 -14.33
CA TRP A 1020 36.11 -14.99 -13.40
C TRP A 1020 36.55 -15.01 -11.93
N GLY A 1021 37.57 -15.82 -11.61
CA GLY A 1021 38.12 -15.90 -10.25
C GLY A 1021 38.68 -14.56 -9.73
N LYS A 1022 39.06 -13.65 -10.63
CA LYS A 1022 39.57 -12.31 -10.29
C LYS A 1022 38.51 -11.22 -10.35
N ALA A 1023 37.70 -11.20 -11.40
CA ALA A 1023 36.76 -10.13 -11.70
C ALA A 1023 35.37 -10.34 -11.08
N GLY A 1024 35.01 -11.58 -10.73
CA GLY A 1024 33.68 -11.95 -10.22
C GLY A 1024 32.60 -12.06 -11.29
N GLU A 1025 32.74 -11.29 -12.38
CA GLU A 1025 31.89 -11.31 -13.56
C GLU A 1025 32.71 -11.69 -14.79
N LEU A 1026 32.06 -12.38 -15.72
CA LEU A 1026 32.59 -12.60 -17.07
C LEU A 1026 31.86 -11.64 -18.00
N GLU A 1027 32.58 -10.89 -18.83
CA GLU A 1027 31.97 -10.09 -19.87
C GLU A 1027 31.02 -10.97 -20.72
N ASP A 1028 29.87 -10.41 -21.10
CA ASP A 1028 28.84 -11.02 -21.96
C ASP A 1028 29.38 -11.54 -23.31
N SER A 1029 30.63 -11.24 -23.66
CA SER A 1029 31.31 -11.48 -24.93
C SER A 1029 31.83 -12.91 -25.14
N VAL A 1030 31.62 -13.83 -24.21
CA VAL A 1030 32.05 -15.22 -24.41
C VAL A 1030 31.04 -15.94 -25.33
N ASP A 1031 31.41 -16.12 -26.59
CA ASP A 1031 30.65 -16.88 -27.62
C ASP A 1031 30.26 -18.31 -27.17
N ASP A 1032 30.92 -18.85 -26.15
CA ASP A 1032 30.68 -20.16 -25.53
C ASP A 1032 29.70 -20.12 -24.32
N ARG A 1033 28.91 -19.05 -24.14
CA ARG A 1033 27.89 -18.98 -23.08
C ARG A 1033 26.63 -19.77 -23.47
N VAL A 1034 26.16 -20.61 -22.57
CA VAL A 1034 24.82 -21.24 -22.63
C VAL A 1034 24.05 -20.80 -21.41
N GLU A 1035 22.97 -20.04 -21.61
CA GLU A 1035 22.01 -19.77 -20.55
C GLU A 1035 21.26 -21.05 -20.23
N LEU A 1036 21.25 -21.43 -18.95
CA LEU A 1036 20.35 -22.49 -18.52
C LEU A 1036 18.96 -21.89 -18.45
N LYS A 1037 18.02 -22.51 -19.16
CA LYS A 1037 16.62 -22.30 -18.82
C LYS A 1037 16.40 -22.90 -17.44
N TYR A 1038 16.06 -22.03 -16.50
CA TYR A 1038 15.24 -22.48 -15.38
C TYR A 1038 13.92 -22.96 -15.99
N PHE A 1039 13.45 -24.15 -15.60
CA PHE A 1039 12.08 -24.56 -15.96
C PHE A 1039 11.13 -23.65 -15.17
N ASP A 1040 10.85 -22.48 -15.72
CA ASP A 1040 9.83 -21.55 -15.27
C ASP A 1040 8.60 -21.74 -16.16
N GLU A 1041 7.94 -22.88 -15.99
CA GLU A 1041 6.53 -22.78 -15.68
C GLU A 1041 6.53 -22.28 -14.23
N SER A 1042 6.18 -21.01 -14.04
CA SER A 1042 6.17 -20.18 -12.82
C SER A 1042 6.97 -20.69 -11.59
N ASP A 1043 7.71 -19.82 -10.90
CA ASP A 1043 8.24 -20.10 -9.54
C ASP A 1043 7.17 -20.75 -8.64
N ILE A 1044 5.91 -20.41 -8.90
CA ILE A 1044 4.70 -21.03 -8.34
C ILE A 1044 4.58 -22.53 -8.65
N ALA A 1045 4.85 -23.05 -9.85
CA ALA A 1045 4.79 -24.49 -10.16
C ALA A 1045 5.89 -25.34 -9.48
N ALA A 1046 7.12 -24.83 -9.42
CA ALA A 1046 8.19 -25.48 -8.65
C ALA A 1046 7.90 -25.41 -7.13
N GLU A 1047 7.38 -24.28 -6.66
CA GLU A 1047 6.90 -24.10 -5.29
C GLU A 1047 5.72 -25.04 -4.99
N ARG A 1048 4.76 -25.24 -5.91
CA ARG A 1048 3.63 -26.17 -5.79
C ARG A 1048 4.11 -27.61 -5.56
N VAL A 1049 5.04 -28.12 -6.36
CA VAL A 1049 5.60 -29.48 -6.19
C VAL A 1049 6.32 -29.64 -4.85
N PHE A 1050 7.01 -28.60 -4.40
CA PHE A 1050 7.65 -28.57 -3.09
C PHE A 1050 6.63 -28.53 -1.95
N VAL A 1051 5.64 -27.64 -2.05
CA VAL A 1051 4.51 -27.48 -1.11
C VAL A 1051 3.75 -28.80 -0.95
N ASP A 1052 3.55 -29.57 -2.02
CA ASP A 1052 2.94 -30.91 -2.00
C ASP A 1052 3.74 -31.91 -1.16
N GLY A 1053 5.04 -31.99 -1.42
CA GLY A 1053 5.96 -32.84 -0.67
C GLY A 1053 5.99 -32.45 0.81
N LEU A 1054 5.93 -31.14 1.07
CA LEU A 1054 5.93 -30.56 2.41
C LEU A 1054 4.63 -30.86 3.16
N PHE A 1055 3.47 -30.69 2.53
CA PHE A 1055 2.18 -31.04 3.12
C PHE A 1055 2.07 -32.54 3.41
N ALA A 1056 2.64 -33.40 2.58
CA ALA A 1056 2.66 -34.84 2.83
C ALA A 1056 3.45 -35.20 4.11
N ALA A 1057 4.67 -34.67 4.30
CA ALA A 1057 5.42 -35.00 5.51
C ALA A 1057 5.06 -34.14 6.73
N PHE A 1058 4.43 -32.97 6.56
CA PHE A 1058 3.76 -32.24 7.64
C PHE A 1058 2.65 -33.08 8.28
N ARG A 1059 1.76 -33.67 7.46
CA ARG A 1059 0.71 -34.59 7.93
C ARG A 1059 1.30 -35.73 8.77
N THR A 1060 2.49 -36.19 8.39
CA THR A 1060 3.19 -37.28 9.07
C THR A 1060 3.88 -36.80 10.36
N LEU A 1061 4.49 -35.61 10.39
CA LEU A 1061 5.14 -35.04 11.59
C LEU A 1061 4.13 -34.63 12.66
N LYS A 1062 3.03 -34.01 12.23
CA LYS A 1062 1.92 -33.61 13.13
C LYS A 1062 1.33 -34.81 13.88
N SER A 1063 1.32 -35.98 13.25
CA SER A 1063 0.79 -37.21 13.86
C SER A 1063 1.82 -37.99 14.69
N SER A 1064 3.07 -37.51 14.82
CA SER A 1064 4.15 -38.18 15.58
C SER A 1064 5.18 -37.20 16.17
N PRO A 1065 4.90 -36.51 17.30
CA PRO A 1065 5.85 -35.62 17.96
C PRO A 1065 7.15 -36.33 18.43
N GLY A 1066 8.30 -35.65 18.38
CA GLY A 1066 9.61 -36.22 18.75
C GLY A 1066 10.30 -36.99 17.61
N GLN A 1067 9.73 -36.96 16.41
CA GLN A 1067 10.41 -37.42 15.20
C GLN A 1067 11.62 -36.50 14.92
N ARG A 1068 12.72 -37.12 14.50
CA ARG A 1068 13.90 -36.38 14.04
C ARG A 1068 13.68 -36.00 12.59
N LEU A 1069 13.66 -34.70 12.34
CA LEU A 1069 13.59 -34.14 11.01
C LEU A 1069 14.99 -33.71 10.61
N GLN A 1070 15.55 -34.37 9.60
CA GLN A 1070 16.73 -33.82 8.96
C GLN A 1070 16.26 -32.69 8.05
N VAL A 1071 16.47 -31.44 8.45
CA VAL A 1071 16.18 -30.26 7.64
C VAL A 1071 17.40 -29.91 6.81
N ALA A 1072 17.19 -29.91 5.51
CA ALA A 1072 18.13 -29.44 4.53
C ALA A 1072 17.56 -28.16 3.94
N VAL A 1073 18.20 -27.06 4.31
CA VAL A 1073 17.92 -25.73 3.78
C VAL A 1073 18.65 -25.70 2.44
N GLU A 1074 17.91 -25.71 1.34
CA GLU A 1074 18.54 -25.29 0.08
C GLU A 1074 18.82 -23.83 0.26
N VAL A 1075 19.94 -23.45 -0.31
CA VAL A 1075 20.12 -22.06 -0.56
C VAL A 1075 20.48 -21.86 -2.01
N PRO A 1076 19.80 -20.93 -2.72
CA PRO A 1076 19.83 -20.89 -4.17
C PRO A 1076 21.23 -21.02 -4.74
N GLY A 1077 21.44 -22.14 -5.42
CA GLY A 1077 22.68 -22.55 -6.05
C GLY A 1077 23.40 -23.72 -5.37
N VAL A 1078 23.29 -23.95 -4.05
CA VAL A 1078 24.06 -24.91 -3.23
C VAL A 1078 23.70 -26.36 -3.49
N GLU A 1079 24.48 -27.05 -4.34
CA GLU A 1079 24.44 -28.51 -4.37
C GLU A 1079 25.31 -29.10 -3.25
N GLY A 1080 24.66 -29.36 -2.12
CA GLY A 1080 25.27 -29.96 -0.95
C GLY A 1080 24.57 -29.49 0.32
N PHE A 1081 23.62 -30.29 0.80
CA PHE A 1081 22.84 -29.95 1.98
C PHE A 1081 23.69 -30.05 3.25
N GLY A 1082 23.86 -28.94 3.96
CA GLY A 1082 24.16 -29.00 5.39
C GLY A 1082 22.93 -29.55 6.09
N ALA A 1083 22.86 -30.87 6.19
CA ALA A 1083 21.69 -31.56 6.69
C ALA A 1083 21.74 -31.56 8.21
N HIS A 1084 20.94 -30.70 8.85
CA HIS A 1084 20.87 -30.59 10.29
C HIS A 1084 19.72 -31.42 10.82
N TRP A 1085 19.91 -32.06 11.96
CA TRP A 1085 18.83 -32.76 12.62
C TRP A 1085 18.14 -31.81 13.58
N LEU A 1086 16.86 -31.58 13.33
CA LEU A 1086 15.91 -30.93 14.21
C LEU A 1086 15.13 -32.02 14.94
N GLU A 1087 15.05 -31.97 16.26
CA GLU A 1087 14.05 -32.75 16.99
C GLU A 1087 12.73 -32.00 16.94
N VAL A 1088 11.77 -32.45 16.12
CA VAL A 1088 10.52 -31.70 15.91
C VAL A 1088 9.66 -31.80 17.15
N GLU A 1089 9.61 -30.71 17.89
CA GLU A 1089 8.71 -30.54 19.03
C GLU A 1089 7.32 -30.13 18.54
N LYS A 1090 7.29 -29.30 17.48
CA LYS A 1090 6.06 -28.70 16.97
C LYS A 1090 6.11 -28.51 15.45
N ALA A 1091 5.02 -28.88 14.79
CA ALA A 1091 4.79 -28.67 13.36
C ALA A 1091 3.40 -28.04 13.18
N GLU A 1092 3.33 -26.84 12.59
CA GLU A 1092 2.06 -26.15 12.31
C GLU A 1092 1.95 -25.68 10.85
N ARG A 1093 0.70 -25.56 10.37
CA ARG A 1093 0.37 -24.71 9.22
C ARG A 1093 0.21 -23.30 9.79
N SER A 1094 0.90 -22.32 9.21
CA SER A 1094 0.74 -20.89 9.49
C SER A 1094 0.45 -20.16 8.16
N TYR A 1095 0.19 -18.86 8.23
CA TYR A 1095 -0.20 -18.04 7.06
C TYR A 1095 0.80 -18.19 5.91
N GLY A 1096 0.42 -18.95 4.88
CA GLY A 1096 1.25 -19.25 3.71
C GLY A 1096 2.45 -20.19 3.96
N ALA A 1097 2.61 -20.81 5.12
CA ALA A 1097 3.79 -21.63 5.42
C ALA A 1097 3.54 -22.88 6.28
N LEU A 1098 4.48 -23.83 6.20
CA LEU A 1098 4.61 -24.89 7.19
C LEU A 1098 5.77 -24.58 8.13
N GLU A 1099 5.48 -24.39 9.41
CA GLU A 1099 6.47 -24.07 10.44
C GLU A 1099 6.84 -25.31 11.25
N PHE A 1100 8.14 -25.59 11.32
CA PHE A 1100 8.71 -26.60 12.20
C PHE A 1100 9.59 -25.92 13.24
N SER A 1101 9.49 -26.34 14.49
CA SER A 1101 10.36 -25.85 15.56
C SER A 1101 10.86 -26.97 16.46
N GLY A 1102 12.08 -26.76 16.95
CA GLY A 1102 12.77 -27.68 17.84
C GLY A 1102 14.25 -27.35 18.04
N PRO A 1103 14.95 -28.07 18.93
CA PRO A 1103 16.38 -27.89 19.13
C PRO A 1103 17.19 -28.57 18.02
N LEU A 1104 18.31 -27.94 17.65
CA LEU A 1104 19.33 -28.57 16.82
C LEU A 1104 20.03 -29.71 17.57
N LEU A 1105 20.15 -30.87 16.94
CA LEU A 1105 20.85 -32.04 17.49
C LEU A 1105 22.34 -32.12 17.11
N SER A 1106 22.87 -31.08 16.45
CA SER A 1106 24.28 -30.97 16.06
C SER A 1106 24.63 -29.50 15.82
N GLU A 1107 25.87 -29.10 16.13
CA GLU A 1107 26.39 -27.78 15.74
C GLU A 1107 26.23 -27.55 14.23
N SER A 1108 26.01 -26.29 13.83
CA SER A 1108 25.86 -25.96 12.41
C SER A 1108 27.22 -25.71 11.75
N PRO A 1109 27.70 -26.58 10.85
CA PRO A 1109 28.85 -26.25 9.99
C PRO A 1109 28.55 -25.14 8.99
N LEU A 1110 27.28 -24.87 8.65
CA LEU A 1110 26.90 -23.78 7.73
C LEU A 1110 27.02 -22.42 8.41
N LEU A 1111 26.78 -22.37 9.72
CA LEU A 1111 26.66 -21.14 10.48
C LEU A 1111 27.41 -21.27 11.81
N PRO A 1112 28.68 -20.85 11.87
CA PRO A 1112 29.57 -21.07 13.02
C PRO A 1112 29.07 -20.53 14.38
N VAL A 1113 28.03 -19.70 14.37
CA VAL A 1113 27.42 -19.11 15.57
C VAL A 1113 26.30 -19.97 16.17
N LEU A 1114 25.69 -20.88 15.41
CA LEU A 1114 24.61 -21.77 15.87
C LEU A 1114 25.19 -23.06 16.48
N ARG A 1115 24.79 -23.36 17.72
CA ARG A 1115 25.34 -24.49 18.51
C ARG A 1115 24.32 -25.62 18.61
N GLU A 1116 24.79 -26.81 18.99
CA GLU A 1116 23.90 -27.90 19.42
C GLU A 1116 23.01 -27.40 20.56
N GLY A 1117 21.71 -27.71 20.49
CA GLY A 1117 20.70 -27.24 21.44
C GLY A 1117 20.09 -25.88 21.12
N THR A 1118 20.60 -25.11 20.13
CA THR A 1118 19.95 -23.86 19.73
C THR A 1118 18.55 -24.14 19.19
N PRO A 1119 17.50 -23.51 19.73
CA PRO A 1119 16.15 -23.63 19.20
C PRO A 1119 16.05 -22.91 17.86
N ILE A 1120 15.56 -23.64 16.86
CA ILE A 1120 15.39 -23.12 15.51
C ILE A 1120 13.93 -23.25 15.09
N ARG A 1121 13.48 -22.22 14.38
CA ARG A 1121 12.24 -22.26 13.61
C ARG A 1121 12.58 -22.20 12.13
N THR A 1122 11.91 -23.03 11.36
CA THR A 1122 12.11 -23.08 9.91
C THR A 1122 10.75 -23.19 9.23
N GLY A 1123 10.54 -22.34 8.22
CA GLY A 1123 9.32 -22.30 7.42
C GLY A 1123 9.51 -23.03 6.09
N SER A 1124 8.40 -23.39 5.45
CA SER A 1124 8.36 -23.97 4.09
C SER A 1124 9.23 -23.21 3.10
N HIS A 1125 9.15 -21.88 3.08
CA HIS A 1125 9.96 -21.00 2.25
C HIS A 1125 11.48 -21.04 2.54
N SER A 1126 11.92 -21.82 3.53
CA SER A 1126 13.33 -21.98 3.93
C SER A 1126 13.78 -23.44 4.04
N VAL A 1127 12.89 -24.42 3.89
CA VAL A 1127 13.24 -25.85 3.86
C VAL A 1127 13.14 -26.29 2.41
N VAL A 1128 14.06 -27.08 1.89
CA VAL A 1128 13.96 -27.54 0.48
C VAL A 1128 14.16 -29.03 0.32
N ALA A 1129 14.84 -29.66 1.27
CA ALA A 1129 14.82 -31.10 1.39
C ALA A 1129 14.67 -31.52 2.85
N TRP A 1130 14.13 -32.72 3.04
CA TRP A 1130 14.08 -33.33 4.36
C TRP A 1130 14.17 -34.84 4.34
N ARG A 1131 14.61 -35.42 5.46
CA ARG A 1131 14.72 -36.88 5.61
C ARG A 1131 14.33 -37.35 7.00
N TRP A 1132 13.70 -38.53 7.01
CA TRP A 1132 13.20 -39.24 8.18
C TRP A 1132 14.25 -40.22 8.72
N ALA A 1133 14.41 -40.28 10.04
CA ALA A 1133 15.39 -41.17 10.68
C ALA A 1133 14.94 -42.64 10.79
N ASN A 1134 13.63 -42.93 10.76
CA ASN A 1134 13.09 -44.21 11.25
C ASN A 1134 12.51 -45.18 10.20
N ASP A 1135 12.40 -44.81 8.92
CA ASP A 1135 11.95 -45.72 7.86
C ASP A 1135 12.93 -45.77 6.67
N ALA A 1136 13.33 -46.99 6.29
CA ALA A 1136 14.21 -47.24 5.14
C ALA A 1136 13.55 -46.95 3.78
N LYS A 1137 12.30 -46.44 3.79
CA LYS A 1137 11.50 -46.03 2.63
C LYS A 1137 10.81 -44.69 2.91
N ALA A 1138 11.59 -43.63 3.02
CA ALA A 1138 11.12 -42.28 2.73
C ALA A 1138 12.22 -41.58 1.94
N ILE A 1139 12.13 -41.70 0.63
CA ILE A 1139 12.87 -40.85 -0.31
C ILE A 1139 11.79 -40.19 -1.15
N THR A 1140 11.60 -38.89 -0.95
CA THR A 1140 11.15 -38.06 -2.05
C THR A 1140 12.09 -36.87 -2.09
N TRP A 1141 12.98 -36.96 -3.07
CA TRP A 1141 13.68 -35.84 -3.64
C TRP A 1141 12.81 -35.38 -4.81
N ARG A 1142 12.54 -34.08 -4.87
CA ARG A 1142 12.73 -33.26 -6.06
C ARG A 1142 12.51 -31.81 -5.64
N GLN A 1143 13.57 -31.03 -5.72
CA GLN A 1143 13.43 -29.78 -6.43
C GLN A 1143 13.48 -30.14 -7.93
N PRO A 1144 13.12 -29.27 -8.85
CA PRO A 1144 14.06 -29.01 -9.92
C PRO A 1144 15.47 -28.77 -9.35
#